data_AF-A0A8H5Y4S8-F1
#
_entry.id   AF-A0A8H5Y4S8-F1
#
_cell.length_a   1.000
_cell.length_b   1.000
_cell.length_c   1.000
_cell.angle_alpha   90.00
_cell.angle_beta   90.00
_cell.angle_gamma   90.00
#
_symmetry.space_group_name_H-M   'P 1'
#
loop_
_entity.id
_entity.type
_entity.pdbx_description
1 polymer ?
#
loop_
_entity_poly.entity_id
_entity_poly.type
_entity_poly.pdbx_seq_one_letter_code
_entity_poly.pdbx_strand_id
1 'polypeptide(L)'
;MAIICLLLSSVVTFLEQECSGNAITANYQVEDYPKGYPQFSSLISSHESFFVARRFLNVRARLLLLKQNRVVALESKLHKIDRDEDRPLFLGSCQRDQNTDRAKVVAELDEALEDLDKFLLRSRQISELEQADPQAVTNLQNWVNGTGSIARAESRYLNYPLQELLSTSPRDESAMIGLENNVAENLLRVRDYFFPSYSPKVLRDTAHIYIPTRSSAALISRALMIPIVVIMLLAPVILCSYLSSTSSRLFAVGGATVFFVAMISSGTRMKSQELIIAGATFSIGIFGLARTKLLNTTLGTWITNLHASTLLYLEGRHGEFRAVPSIRSVQYLYHNVGSSVLRDKKLVKGHQTTIIMKEAIVKKDTSVEIIDSPIPKPGPGDVLIKVVIAGTNPKDWKIPVWLGEDANTGDDIAGVVEAVGENVVGFHKGDRVAAFHEMRTPNGAFAEYATAPYYTTFHIPDSVSFEEAATIPLAAYTSVCALFQELEIPEPWSPLAKTETKRPLLIYGASTATGAYGIKLAAAANVHPIIAVGSQRSAFIKPFLDESKGDALVDYTAYKTEEELVQAIQEAFKKGGAPDGRCWKAFDSVSEDSTVRTVTKAIAGPPDSTGRKPKVTNILMKKDVEGADPSVDIVVSMVGQVHEKDENNKLLGVVWGAAFARGLREGWFTAHPYVVGKNGLEGLSDGLKDLKEGRTRAQKFLTVIGETPGVSA
;
A
#
# COMPACT_ATOMS: atom_id res chain seq x y z
N MET A 1 -55.31 2.93 22.02
CA MET A 1 -55.03 1.48 21.91
C MET A 1 -55.36 0.94 20.53
N ALA A 2 -56.60 0.50 20.22
CA ALA A 2 -56.92 -0.20 18.97
C ALA A 2 -56.38 0.43 17.67
N ILE A 3 -56.51 1.77 17.52
CA ILE A 3 -55.98 2.51 16.35
C ILE A 3 -54.44 2.41 16.24
N ILE A 4 -53.72 2.38 17.37
CA ILE A 4 -52.26 2.22 17.40
C ILE A 4 -51.87 0.80 16.99
N CYS A 5 -52.62 -0.22 17.44
CA CYS A 5 -52.40 -1.61 17.03
C CYS A 5 -52.67 -1.81 15.52
N LEU A 6 -53.70 -1.16 14.97
CA LEU A 6 -53.97 -1.15 13.53
C LEU A 6 -52.85 -0.49 12.74
N LEU A 7 -52.38 0.69 13.16
CA LEU A 7 -51.25 1.37 12.53
C LEU A 7 -49.98 0.51 12.55
N LEU A 8 -49.63 -0.08 13.70
CA LEU A 8 -48.50 -0.99 13.83
C LEU A 8 -48.65 -2.23 12.91
N SER A 9 -49.85 -2.81 12.82
CA SER A 9 -50.11 -3.94 11.92
C SER A 9 -49.93 -3.57 10.43
N SER A 10 -50.41 -2.39 10.02
CA SER A 10 -50.19 -1.90 8.64
C SER A 10 -48.71 -1.60 8.34
N VAL A 11 -47.94 -1.09 9.30
CA VAL A 11 -46.48 -0.90 9.16
C VAL A 11 -45.75 -2.23 9.03
N VAL A 12 -46.12 -3.25 9.83
CA VAL A 12 -45.55 -4.60 9.70
C VAL A 12 -45.86 -5.23 8.33
N THR A 13 -47.07 -5.04 7.80
CA THR A 13 -47.45 -5.57 6.48
C THR A 13 -46.68 -4.88 5.35
N PHE A 14 -46.42 -3.57 5.47
CA PHE A 14 -45.58 -2.83 4.52
C PHE A 14 -44.12 -3.31 4.55
N LEU A 15 -43.58 -3.57 5.74
CA LEU A 15 -42.22 -4.10 5.93
C LEU A 15 -42.03 -5.52 5.37
N GLU A 16 -43.06 -6.37 5.32
CA GLU A 16 -42.97 -7.68 4.64
C GLU A 16 -42.96 -7.56 3.10
N GLN A 17 -43.45 -6.46 2.51
CA GLN A 17 -43.46 -6.27 1.05
C GLN A 17 -42.13 -5.74 0.48
N GLU A 18 -41.50 -4.73 1.11
CA GLU A 18 -40.22 -4.18 0.61
C GLU A 18 -39.05 -5.17 0.68
N CYS A 19 -39.11 -6.18 1.56
CA CYS A 19 -38.12 -7.24 1.69
C CYS A 19 -37.99 -8.20 0.48
N SER A 20 -38.69 -7.94 -0.63
CA SER A 20 -38.67 -8.77 -1.85
C SER A 20 -37.84 -8.18 -3.01
N GLY A 21 -37.17 -7.04 -2.82
CA GLY A 21 -36.44 -6.31 -3.87
C GLY A 21 -34.92 -6.43 -3.83
N ASN A 22 -34.34 -7.11 -4.82
CA ASN A 22 -32.96 -6.97 -5.33
C ASN A 22 -31.78 -7.14 -4.35
N ALA A 23 -31.33 -8.38 -4.17
CA ALA A 23 -29.90 -8.71 -4.04
C ALA A 23 -29.62 -10.04 -4.76
N ILE A 24 -28.77 -10.03 -5.79
CA ILE A 24 -28.30 -11.25 -6.48
C ILE A 24 -26.80 -11.40 -6.22
N THR A 25 -26.48 -12.07 -5.12
CA THR A 25 -25.16 -12.61 -4.79
C THR A 25 -25.34 -14.03 -4.29
N ALA A 26 -24.37 -14.92 -4.53
CA ALA A 26 -24.52 -16.34 -4.18
C ALA A 26 -24.62 -16.53 -2.66
N ASN A 27 -25.69 -17.20 -2.20
CA ASN A 27 -25.89 -17.49 -0.79
C ASN A 27 -24.92 -18.59 -0.32
N TYR A 28 -23.89 -18.19 0.41
CA TYR A 28 -23.22 -19.00 1.42
C TYR A 28 -23.55 -18.40 2.79
N GLN A 29 -23.98 -19.23 3.74
CA GLN A 29 -24.17 -18.83 5.13
C GLN A 29 -22.85 -18.98 5.91
N VAL A 30 -22.73 -18.37 7.09
CA VAL A 30 -21.53 -18.50 7.94
C VAL A 30 -21.35 -19.96 8.42
N GLU A 31 -22.46 -20.68 8.52
CA GLU A 31 -22.59 -22.10 8.83
C GLU A 31 -21.92 -23.01 7.79
N ASP A 32 -21.85 -22.59 6.51
CA ASP A 32 -21.27 -23.39 5.42
C ASP A 32 -19.73 -23.44 5.47
N TYR A 33 -19.10 -22.54 6.23
CA TYR A 33 -17.65 -22.45 6.37
C TYR A 33 -17.12 -23.49 7.38
N PRO A 34 -15.92 -24.08 7.15
CA PRO A 34 -15.34 -25.05 8.08
C PRO A 34 -15.17 -24.49 9.50
N LYS A 35 -15.66 -25.26 10.49
CA LYS A 35 -15.51 -24.95 11.93
C LYS A 35 -14.05 -24.68 12.28
N GLY A 36 -13.83 -23.63 13.07
CA GLY A 36 -12.50 -23.10 13.36
C GLY A 36 -12.38 -21.65 12.92
N TYR A 37 -11.14 -21.22 12.67
CA TYR A 37 -10.83 -19.92 12.09
C TYR A 37 -11.64 -19.57 10.83
N PRO A 38 -11.89 -20.44 9.83
CA PRO A 38 -12.63 -20.06 8.62
C PRO A 38 -14.08 -19.63 8.89
N GLN A 39 -14.77 -20.31 9.79
CA GLN A 39 -16.11 -19.93 10.23
C GLN A 39 -16.11 -18.66 11.10
N PHE A 40 -15.08 -18.45 11.93
CA PHE A 40 -14.97 -17.24 12.74
C PHE A 40 -14.56 -16.00 11.93
N SER A 41 -13.70 -16.14 10.92
CA SER A 41 -13.37 -15.05 9.98
C SER A 41 -14.53 -14.73 9.06
N SER A 42 -15.28 -15.74 8.59
CA SER A 42 -16.55 -15.55 7.88
C SER A 42 -17.55 -14.75 8.73
N LEU A 43 -17.69 -15.06 10.02
CA LEU A 43 -18.50 -14.24 10.93
C LEU A 43 -17.99 -12.80 11.03
N ILE A 44 -16.69 -12.58 11.26
CA ILE A 44 -16.14 -11.21 11.37
C ILE A 44 -16.37 -10.42 10.08
N SER A 45 -16.20 -11.04 8.91
CA SER A 45 -16.44 -10.41 7.61
C SER A 45 -17.93 -10.16 7.30
N SER A 46 -18.87 -10.85 7.97
CA SER A 46 -20.31 -10.73 7.70
C SER A 46 -20.90 -9.36 8.09
N HIS A 47 -20.26 -8.61 9.00
CA HIS A 47 -20.71 -7.27 9.38
C HIS A 47 -19.58 -6.42 9.97
N GLU A 48 -19.44 -5.19 9.47
CA GLU A 48 -18.41 -4.19 9.82
C GLU A 48 -18.12 -4.06 11.33
N SER A 49 -19.16 -4.11 12.18
CA SER A 49 -18.99 -3.95 13.63
C SER A 49 -18.31 -5.13 14.33
N PHE A 50 -18.17 -6.29 13.67
CA PHE A 50 -17.47 -7.46 14.21
C PHE A 50 -15.94 -7.40 14.06
N PHE A 51 -15.40 -6.41 13.32
CA PHE A 51 -13.97 -6.14 13.26
C PHE A 51 -13.47 -5.46 14.55
N VAL A 52 -13.44 -6.25 15.63
CA VAL A 52 -13.03 -5.84 16.99
C VAL A 52 -11.57 -6.25 17.24
N ALA A 53 -10.73 -5.27 17.58
CA ALA A 53 -9.32 -5.49 17.96
C ALA A 53 -9.00 -4.85 19.32
N ARG A 54 -7.80 -5.13 19.88
CA ARG A 54 -7.31 -4.51 21.12
C ARG A 54 -6.39 -3.31 20.87
N ARG A 55 -6.53 -2.28 21.71
CA ARG A 55 -5.71 -1.05 21.72
C ARG A 55 -4.34 -1.25 22.39
N PHE A 56 -4.27 -2.12 23.41
CA PHE A 56 -3.08 -2.37 24.24
C PHE A 56 -2.55 -1.11 24.95
N LEU A 57 -3.44 -0.29 25.51
CA LEU A 57 -3.13 1.04 26.06
C LEU A 57 -2.04 0.99 27.13
N ASN A 58 -2.14 0.05 28.08
CA ASN A 58 -1.16 -0.10 29.15
C ASN A 58 0.24 -0.51 28.64
N VAL A 59 0.31 -1.29 27.55
CA VAL A 59 1.58 -1.66 26.92
C VAL A 59 2.17 -0.46 26.17
N ARG A 60 1.33 0.30 25.45
CA ARG A 60 1.74 1.52 24.76
C ARG A 60 2.28 2.59 25.71
N ALA A 61 1.60 2.83 26.83
CA ALA A 61 2.06 3.75 27.87
C ALA A 61 3.42 3.32 28.45
N ARG A 62 3.63 2.02 28.70
CA ARG A 62 4.93 1.51 29.17
C ARG A 62 6.04 1.68 28.12
N LEU A 63 5.74 1.43 26.84
CA LEU A 63 6.71 1.62 25.74
C LEU A 63 7.04 3.11 25.52
N LEU A 64 6.07 4.00 25.67
CA LEU A 64 6.27 5.45 25.61
C LEU A 64 7.26 5.90 26.69
N LEU A 65 7.03 5.52 27.95
CA LEU A 65 7.90 5.86 29.07
C LEU A 65 9.33 5.32 28.88
N LEU A 66 9.49 4.13 28.31
CA LEU A 66 10.81 3.57 28.00
C LEU A 66 11.56 4.36 26.90
N LYS A 67 10.85 4.80 25.84
CA LYS A 67 11.43 5.65 24.78
C LYS A 67 11.81 7.03 25.31
N GLN A 68 10.92 7.68 26.06
CA GLN A 68 11.23 8.96 26.74
C GLN A 68 12.44 8.83 27.68
N ASN A 69 12.55 7.74 28.44
CA ASN A 69 13.70 7.49 29.30
C ASN A 69 15.02 7.27 28.52
N ARG A 70 14.99 6.69 27.31
CA ARG A 70 16.17 6.63 26.41
C ARG A 70 16.62 8.04 26.03
N VAL A 71 15.69 8.90 25.61
CA VAL A 71 15.98 10.30 25.23
C VAL A 71 16.58 11.07 26.42
N VAL A 72 15.95 11.02 27.61
CA VAL A 72 16.46 11.71 28.82
C VAL A 72 17.84 11.20 29.26
N ALA A 73 18.13 9.91 29.09
CA ALA A 73 19.45 9.36 29.39
C ALA A 73 20.54 9.87 28.43
N LEU A 74 20.21 10.03 27.15
CA LEU A 74 21.12 10.55 26.11
C LEU A 74 21.30 12.07 26.25
N GLU A 75 20.23 12.82 26.51
CA GLU A 75 20.26 14.23 26.91
C GLU A 75 21.16 14.45 28.13
N SER A 76 21.04 13.62 29.17
CA SER A 76 21.87 13.70 30.37
C SER A 76 23.35 13.41 30.10
N LYS A 77 23.63 12.52 29.14
CA LYS A 77 24.97 12.17 28.65
C LYS A 77 25.58 13.32 27.85
N LEU A 78 24.79 13.96 26.96
CA LEU A 78 25.18 15.13 26.18
C LEU A 78 25.49 16.33 27.09
N HIS A 79 24.57 16.68 27.99
CA HIS A 79 24.77 17.73 28.99
C HIS A 79 25.99 17.49 29.91
N LYS A 80 26.46 16.24 30.07
CA LYS A 80 27.73 15.98 30.74
C LYS A 80 28.91 16.34 29.83
N ILE A 81 28.94 15.83 28.60
CA ILE A 81 30.01 16.10 27.63
C ILE A 81 30.16 17.62 27.39
N ASP A 82 29.07 18.38 27.37
CA ASP A 82 29.10 19.84 27.20
C ASP A 82 29.60 20.63 28.42
N ARG A 83 29.47 20.06 29.63
CA ARG A 83 30.04 20.65 30.86
C ARG A 83 31.50 20.27 31.08
N ASP A 84 31.89 19.10 30.57
CA ASP A 84 33.25 18.56 30.66
C ASP A 84 34.12 18.97 29.44
N GLU A 85 33.66 19.94 28.63
CA GLU A 85 34.32 20.42 27.40
C GLU A 85 35.34 21.54 27.69
N ASP A 86 36.63 21.21 27.64
CA ASP A 86 37.76 22.14 27.83
C ASP A 86 37.86 23.23 26.73
N ARG A 87 37.15 23.10 25.60
CA ARG A 87 37.28 24.01 24.44
C ARG A 87 35.95 24.73 24.11
N PRO A 88 35.70 25.93 24.66
CA PRO A 88 34.48 26.72 24.38
C PRO A 88 34.21 27.01 22.89
N LEU A 89 35.25 26.98 22.04
CA LEU A 89 35.11 27.12 20.59
C LEU A 89 34.33 25.98 19.92
N PHE A 90 34.30 24.78 20.52
CA PHE A 90 33.55 23.64 20.01
C PHE A 90 32.05 23.81 20.32
N LEU A 91 31.70 24.20 21.55
CA LEU A 91 30.33 24.57 21.93
C LEU A 91 29.78 25.75 21.09
N GLY A 92 30.66 26.68 20.72
CA GLY A 92 30.29 27.89 19.96
C GLY A 92 30.14 27.70 18.44
N SER A 93 30.46 26.54 17.87
CA SER A 93 30.41 26.34 16.41
C SER A 93 30.40 24.87 15.99
N CYS A 94 29.26 24.36 15.54
CA CYS A 94 29.11 22.99 15.04
C CYS A 94 30.04 22.64 13.86
N GLN A 95 30.42 23.62 13.04
CA GLN A 95 31.40 23.44 11.94
C GLN A 95 32.85 23.30 12.41
N ARG A 96 33.13 23.60 13.69
CA ARG A 96 34.46 23.55 14.30
C ARG A 96 34.53 22.62 15.50
N ASP A 97 33.42 21.99 15.86
CA ASP A 97 33.36 20.96 16.87
C ASP A 97 34.13 19.72 16.40
N GLN A 98 35.00 19.20 17.27
CA GLN A 98 35.78 17.98 17.02
C GLN A 98 35.60 16.96 18.16
N ASN A 99 34.60 17.17 19.04
CA ASN A 99 34.29 16.26 20.14
C ASN A 99 33.52 15.05 19.60
N THR A 100 34.22 13.94 19.38
CA THR A 100 33.67 12.71 18.81
C THR A 100 32.59 12.09 19.70
N ASP A 101 32.68 12.25 21.02
CA ASP A 101 31.69 11.72 21.95
C ASP A 101 30.39 12.52 21.90
N ARG A 102 30.47 13.86 21.81
CA ARG A 102 29.28 14.70 21.54
C ARG A 102 28.63 14.33 20.21
N ALA A 103 29.41 14.28 19.12
CA ALA A 103 28.88 13.93 17.80
C ALA A 103 28.17 12.57 17.81
N LYS A 104 28.75 11.57 18.48
CA LYS A 104 28.12 10.26 18.66
C LYS A 104 26.83 10.32 19.48
N VAL A 105 26.78 11.07 20.58
CA VAL A 105 25.58 11.18 21.41
C VAL A 105 24.46 11.95 20.72
N VAL A 106 24.80 12.96 19.91
CA VAL A 106 23.82 13.67 19.08
C VAL A 106 23.18 12.72 18.05
N ALA A 107 23.97 11.84 17.41
CA ALA A 107 23.44 10.81 16.51
C ALA A 107 22.58 9.75 17.25
N GLU A 108 23.04 9.25 18.42
CA GLU A 108 22.26 8.33 19.27
C GLU A 108 20.92 8.94 19.73
N LEU A 109 20.86 10.27 19.87
CA LEU A 109 19.69 11.07 20.28
C LEU A 109 18.72 11.30 19.12
N ASP A 110 19.21 11.59 17.91
CA ASP A 110 18.40 11.76 16.70
C ASP A 110 17.60 10.48 16.39
N GLU A 111 18.26 9.31 16.39
CA GLU A 111 17.60 7.99 16.31
C GLU A 111 16.52 7.80 17.40
N ALA A 112 16.80 8.24 18.62
CA ALA A 112 15.92 8.04 19.77
C ALA A 112 14.68 8.96 19.72
N LEU A 113 14.81 10.15 19.15
CA LEU A 113 13.72 11.08 18.88
C LEU A 113 12.85 10.58 17.72
N GLU A 114 13.46 10.12 16.62
CA GLU A 114 12.73 9.60 15.47
C GLU A 114 11.87 8.36 15.82
N ASP A 115 12.42 7.44 16.65
CA ASP A 115 11.71 6.29 17.20
C ASP A 115 10.59 6.68 18.19
N LEU A 116 10.76 7.78 18.93
CA LEU A 116 9.73 8.33 19.81
C LEU A 116 8.58 8.95 19.00
N ASP A 117 8.89 9.78 18.01
CA ASP A 117 7.89 10.48 17.18
C ASP A 117 7.10 9.52 16.29
N LYS A 118 7.77 8.56 15.63
CA LYS A 118 7.11 7.47 14.90
C LYS A 118 6.19 6.65 15.81
N PHE A 119 6.55 6.45 17.08
CA PHE A 119 5.71 5.76 18.06
C PHE A 119 4.53 6.61 18.55
N LEU A 120 4.73 7.92 18.76
CA LEU A 120 3.68 8.88 19.14
C LEU A 120 2.62 9.00 18.06
N LEU A 121 3.01 9.21 16.79
CA LEU A 121 2.08 9.32 15.66
C LEU A 121 1.23 8.04 15.49
N ARG A 122 1.87 6.87 15.50
CA ARG A 122 1.17 5.56 15.41
C ARG A 122 0.25 5.29 16.62
N SER A 123 0.61 5.77 17.81
CA SER A 123 -0.23 5.61 19.00
C SER A 123 -1.38 6.62 19.06
N ARG A 124 -1.20 7.81 18.47
CA ARG A 124 -2.26 8.80 18.24
C ARG A 124 -3.30 8.26 17.28
N GLN A 125 -2.90 7.78 16.10
CA GLN A 125 -3.81 7.18 15.10
C GLN A 125 -4.68 6.07 15.72
N ILE A 126 -4.09 5.17 16.51
CA ILE A 126 -4.81 4.06 17.17
C ILE A 126 -5.66 4.52 18.38
N SER A 127 -5.42 5.74 18.89
CA SER A 127 -6.28 6.38 19.88
C SER A 127 -7.49 7.08 19.22
N GLU A 128 -7.29 7.64 18.02
CA GLU A 128 -8.33 8.29 17.19
C GLU A 128 -9.33 7.28 16.58
N LEU A 129 -8.99 5.99 16.46
CA LEU A 129 -9.94 4.93 16.10
C LEU A 129 -11.11 4.80 17.10
N GLU A 130 -12.29 4.43 16.61
CA GLU A 130 -13.52 4.31 17.40
C GLU A 130 -13.48 3.16 18.43
N GLN A 131 -14.25 3.30 19.50
CA GLN A 131 -14.45 2.26 20.50
C GLN A 131 -15.28 1.10 19.91
N ALA A 132 -14.95 -0.14 20.26
CA ALA A 132 -15.71 -1.30 19.79
C ALA A 132 -17.18 -1.23 20.23
N ASP A 133 -18.10 -1.62 19.35
CA ASP A 133 -19.53 -1.64 19.62
C ASP A 133 -19.87 -2.68 20.70
N PRO A 134 -20.47 -2.29 21.85
CA PRO A 134 -20.74 -3.23 22.95
C PRO A 134 -21.61 -4.42 22.52
N GLN A 135 -22.62 -4.20 21.67
CA GLN A 135 -23.50 -5.28 21.21
C GLN A 135 -22.75 -6.22 20.26
N ALA A 136 -21.83 -5.69 19.43
CA ALA A 136 -20.99 -6.52 18.57
C ALA A 136 -20.01 -7.39 19.39
N VAL A 137 -19.41 -6.83 20.44
CA VAL A 137 -18.56 -7.59 21.38
C VAL A 137 -19.36 -8.70 22.07
N THR A 138 -20.57 -8.41 22.58
CA THR A 138 -21.44 -9.42 23.20
C THR A 138 -21.91 -10.48 22.20
N ASN A 139 -22.24 -10.12 20.97
CA ASN A 139 -22.56 -11.07 19.90
C ASN A 139 -21.39 -12.04 19.62
N LEU A 140 -20.16 -11.52 19.50
CA LEU A 140 -18.96 -12.33 19.28
C LEU A 140 -18.66 -13.25 20.48
N GLN A 141 -18.79 -12.74 21.71
CA GLN A 141 -18.67 -13.55 22.93
C GLN A 141 -19.69 -14.70 22.93
N ASN A 142 -20.97 -14.41 22.67
CA ASN A 142 -22.05 -15.40 22.63
C ASN A 142 -21.80 -16.46 21.56
N TRP A 143 -21.42 -16.06 20.34
CA TRP A 143 -21.11 -16.97 19.26
C TRP A 143 -19.95 -17.91 19.59
N VAL A 144 -18.81 -17.37 20.05
CA VAL A 144 -17.63 -18.20 20.35
C VAL A 144 -17.90 -19.14 21.54
N ASN A 145 -18.66 -18.69 22.54
CA ASN A 145 -19.06 -19.53 23.67
C ASN A 145 -20.04 -20.65 23.27
N GLY A 146 -20.96 -20.40 22.34
CA GLY A 146 -21.94 -21.39 21.86
C GLY A 146 -21.38 -22.37 20.82
N THR A 147 -20.51 -21.91 19.91
CA THR A 147 -19.98 -22.72 18.80
C THR A 147 -18.62 -23.36 19.08
N GLY A 148 -17.81 -22.76 19.95
CA GLY A 148 -16.41 -23.15 20.15
C GLY A 148 -15.51 -22.85 18.95
N SER A 149 -15.86 -21.88 18.09
CA SER A 149 -15.19 -21.64 16.79
C SER A 149 -13.70 -21.28 16.86
N ILE A 150 -13.19 -20.79 17.99
CA ILE A 150 -11.76 -20.53 18.23
C ILE A 150 -11.40 -20.90 19.68
N ALA A 151 -10.12 -21.07 19.99
CA ALA A 151 -9.70 -21.51 21.31
C ALA A 151 -9.95 -20.43 22.39
N ARG A 152 -10.28 -20.86 23.62
CA ARG A 152 -10.50 -19.96 24.78
C ARG A 152 -9.29 -19.10 25.17
N ALA A 153 -8.10 -19.41 24.65
CA ALA A 153 -6.91 -18.58 24.79
C ALA A 153 -6.93 -17.39 23.82
N GLU A 154 -7.40 -17.64 22.59
CA GLU A 154 -7.47 -16.67 21.49
C GLU A 154 -8.64 -15.70 21.71
N SER A 155 -9.85 -16.22 21.99
CA SER A 155 -11.05 -15.40 22.23
C SER A 155 -10.99 -14.53 23.48
N ARG A 156 -10.00 -14.75 24.36
CA ARG A 156 -9.80 -14.00 25.61
C ARG A 156 -9.68 -12.48 25.39
N TYR A 157 -9.28 -12.01 24.21
CA TYR A 157 -9.21 -10.57 23.93
C TYR A 157 -10.58 -9.88 24.05
N LEU A 158 -11.69 -10.58 23.71
CA LEU A 158 -13.06 -10.07 23.82
C LEU A 158 -13.51 -9.83 25.26
N ASN A 159 -12.81 -10.38 26.25
CA ASN A 159 -13.15 -10.28 27.68
C ASN A 159 -12.42 -9.11 28.38
N TYR A 160 -11.70 -8.27 27.64
CA TYR A 160 -11.10 -7.05 28.18
C TYR A 160 -12.14 -5.92 28.27
N PRO A 161 -11.94 -4.90 29.14
CA PRO A 161 -12.83 -3.74 29.22
C PRO A 161 -12.99 -3.07 27.85
N LEU A 162 -14.17 -2.52 27.58
CA LEU A 162 -14.50 -1.89 26.28
C LEU A 162 -13.54 -0.73 25.91
N GLN A 163 -12.86 -0.11 26.88
CA GLN A 163 -11.86 0.95 26.64
C GLN A 163 -10.53 0.39 26.07
N GLU A 164 -10.27 -0.91 26.22
CA GLU A 164 -9.14 -1.62 25.62
C GLU A 164 -9.48 -2.18 24.23
N LEU A 165 -10.72 -2.02 23.74
CA LEU A 165 -11.20 -2.51 22.46
C LEU A 165 -11.45 -1.37 21.45
N LEU A 166 -11.25 -1.65 20.16
CA LEU A 166 -11.48 -0.73 19.05
C LEU A 166 -12.25 -1.41 17.92
N SER A 167 -12.98 -0.61 17.12
CA SER A 167 -13.42 -1.01 15.79
C SER A 167 -12.40 -0.54 14.74
N THR A 168 -12.10 -1.37 13.75
CA THR A 168 -11.28 -0.95 12.59
C THR A 168 -12.10 -0.44 11.41
N SER A 169 -13.43 -0.60 11.43
CA SER A 169 -14.31 -0.02 10.41
C SER A 169 -14.69 1.40 10.82
N PRO A 170 -14.63 2.40 9.93
CA PRO A 170 -15.23 3.70 10.20
C PRO A 170 -16.75 3.55 10.31
N ARG A 171 -17.36 4.16 11.32
CA ARG A 171 -18.78 4.51 11.25
C ARG A 171 -18.93 5.79 10.45
N ASP A 172 -19.99 5.89 9.64
CA ASP A 172 -20.47 7.19 9.16
C ASP A 172 -20.80 8.08 10.37
N GLU A 173 -20.12 9.22 10.52
CA GLU A 173 -20.35 10.19 11.62
C GLU A 173 -21.67 10.99 11.46
N SER A 174 -22.75 10.33 11.07
CA SER A 174 -24.09 10.87 11.24
C SER A 174 -24.54 10.64 12.68
N ALA A 175 -24.69 11.72 13.46
CA ALA A 175 -25.27 11.67 14.80
C ALA A 175 -26.65 10.96 14.85
N MET A 176 -27.33 10.93 13.70
CA MET A 176 -28.55 10.18 13.45
C MET A 176 -28.41 8.67 13.77
N ILE A 177 -27.26 8.03 13.49
CA ILE A 177 -27.07 6.58 13.67
C ILE A 177 -26.98 6.22 15.16
N GLY A 178 -26.33 7.06 15.97
CA GLY A 178 -26.32 6.90 17.43
C GLY A 178 -27.72 7.00 18.04
N LEU A 179 -28.58 7.84 17.46
CA LEU A 179 -29.97 7.99 17.87
C LEU A 179 -30.86 6.85 17.33
N GLU A 180 -30.66 6.42 16.08
CA GLU A 180 -31.31 5.25 15.46
C GLU A 180 -31.09 3.97 16.29
N ASN A 181 -29.87 3.73 16.78
CA ASN A 181 -29.55 2.60 17.66
C ASN A 181 -30.25 2.71 19.04
N ASN A 182 -30.20 3.88 19.69
CA ASN A 182 -30.88 4.09 20.98
C ASN A 182 -32.40 3.95 20.88
N VAL A 183 -33.01 4.42 19.79
CA VAL A 183 -34.44 4.27 19.52
C VAL A 183 -34.77 2.80 19.26
N ALA A 184 -33.94 2.08 18.48
CA ALA A 184 -34.12 0.64 18.24
C ALA A 184 -34.08 -0.18 19.55
N GLU A 185 -33.08 0.02 20.41
CA GLU A 185 -33.00 -0.67 21.71
C GLU A 185 -34.24 -0.45 22.58
N ASN A 186 -34.71 0.79 22.70
CA ASN A 186 -35.87 1.10 23.53
C ASN A 186 -37.18 0.57 22.93
N LEU A 187 -37.33 0.59 21.60
CA LEU A 187 -38.46 -0.05 20.92
C LEU A 187 -38.46 -1.57 21.12
N LEU A 188 -37.29 -2.22 21.12
CA LEU A 188 -37.16 -3.65 21.39
C LEU A 188 -37.57 -3.98 22.83
N ARG A 189 -37.07 -3.22 23.83
CA ARG A 189 -37.48 -3.39 25.24
C ARG A 189 -38.99 -3.19 25.44
N VAL A 190 -39.59 -2.21 24.76
CA VAL A 190 -41.05 -1.98 24.79
C VAL A 190 -41.81 -3.11 24.10
N ARG A 191 -41.35 -3.59 22.94
CA ARG A 191 -41.92 -4.76 22.25
C ARG A 191 -41.90 -5.99 23.16
N ASP A 192 -40.76 -6.30 23.77
CA ASP A 192 -40.57 -7.52 24.55
C ASP A 192 -41.37 -7.50 25.87
N TYR A 193 -41.66 -6.31 26.39
CA TYR A 193 -42.58 -6.11 27.52
C TYR A 193 -44.06 -6.33 27.13
N PHE A 194 -44.51 -5.87 25.96
CA PHE A 194 -45.91 -5.97 25.54
C PHE A 194 -46.26 -7.23 24.72
N PHE A 195 -45.28 -7.85 24.06
CA PHE A 195 -45.47 -9.00 23.17
C PHE A 195 -44.43 -10.13 23.44
N PRO A 196 -44.34 -10.65 24.68
CA PRO A 196 -43.30 -11.63 25.07
C PRO A 196 -43.34 -12.96 24.31
N SER A 197 -44.44 -13.25 23.59
CA SER A 197 -44.60 -14.46 22.76
C SER A 197 -44.32 -14.26 21.27
N TYR A 198 -43.91 -13.06 20.84
CA TYR A 198 -43.68 -12.74 19.42
C TYR A 198 -42.18 -12.65 19.10
N SER A 199 -41.51 -13.80 19.06
CA SER A 199 -40.21 -13.88 18.39
C SER A 199 -40.37 -13.40 16.95
N PRO A 200 -39.50 -12.50 16.43
CA PRO A 200 -39.45 -12.26 14.99
C PRO A 200 -39.15 -13.58 14.26
N LYS A 201 -39.46 -13.65 12.96
CA LYS A 201 -38.95 -14.71 12.09
C LYS A 201 -37.42 -14.57 11.97
N VAL A 202 -36.70 -15.07 12.97
CA VAL A 202 -35.25 -15.21 12.96
C VAL A 202 -34.89 -16.01 11.71
N LEU A 203 -33.94 -15.51 10.93
CA LEU A 203 -33.38 -16.25 9.79
C LEU A 203 -32.85 -17.57 10.35
N ARG A 204 -33.40 -18.71 9.90
CA ARG A 204 -33.04 -20.02 10.44
C ARG A 204 -31.57 -20.32 10.12
N ASP A 205 -30.68 -20.03 11.07
CA ASP A 205 -29.94 -21.05 11.84
C ASP A 205 -28.94 -20.44 12.87
N THR A 206 -28.73 -19.12 12.86
CA THR A 206 -27.85 -18.39 13.82
C THR A 206 -28.47 -18.16 15.21
N ALA A 207 -28.55 -19.21 16.04
CA ALA A 207 -29.21 -19.17 17.36
C ALA A 207 -28.60 -18.22 18.43
N HIS A 208 -27.49 -17.52 18.16
CA HIS A 208 -26.69 -16.81 19.17
C HIS A 208 -26.26 -15.37 18.78
N ILE A 209 -26.72 -14.83 17.66
CA ILE A 209 -26.30 -13.50 17.17
C ILE A 209 -27.52 -12.62 16.92
N TYR A 210 -27.49 -11.37 17.40
CA TYR A 210 -28.50 -10.37 17.10
C TYR A 210 -27.95 -9.27 16.18
N ILE A 211 -28.30 -9.30 14.89
CA ILE A 211 -27.97 -8.25 13.92
C ILE A 211 -29.24 -7.46 13.59
N PRO A 212 -29.39 -6.19 14.02
CA PRO A 212 -30.53 -5.36 13.63
C PRO A 212 -30.38 -4.93 12.16
N THR A 213 -31.36 -5.26 11.34
CA THR A 213 -31.41 -4.87 9.91
C THR A 213 -31.55 -3.35 9.77
N ARG A 214 -30.47 -2.65 9.37
CA ARG A 214 -30.36 -1.18 9.40
C ARG A 214 -31.55 -0.44 8.76
N SER A 215 -32.09 -0.93 7.64
CA SER A 215 -33.17 -0.28 6.88
C SER A 215 -34.41 0.04 7.75
N SER A 216 -35.03 -0.98 8.35
CA SER A 216 -36.29 -0.83 9.10
C SER A 216 -36.11 0.01 10.37
N ALA A 217 -34.98 -0.13 11.06
CA ALA A 217 -34.66 0.65 12.25
C ALA A 217 -34.47 2.14 11.94
N ALA A 218 -33.73 2.46 10.86
CA ALA A 218 -33.56 3.84 10.39
C ALA A 218 -34.90 4.46 9.96
N LEU A 219 -35.74 3.73 9.23
CA LEU A 219 -37.06 4.20 8.79
C LEU A 219 -37.98 4.52 9.98
N ILE A 220 -38.05 3.62 10.97
CA ILE A 220 -38.89 3.81 12.17
C ILE A 220 -38.36 4.95 13.05
N SER A 221 -37.04 5.04 13.25
CA SER A 221 -36.42 6.16 13.97
C SER A 221 -36.74 7.51 13.30
N ARG A 222 -36.64 7.60 11.97
CA ARG A 222 -37.00 8.78 11.19
C ARG A 222 -38.47 9.15 11.36
N ALA A 223 -39.37 8.16 11.27
CA ALA A 223 -40.81 8.34 11.48
C ALA A 223 -41.17 8.80 12.90
N LEU A 224 -40.40 8.43 13.93
CA LEU A 224 -40.59 8.88 15.31
C LEU A 224 -39.93 10.24 15.61
N MET A 225 -38.77 10.52 15.01
CA MET A 225 -38.04 11.77 15.25
C MET A 225 -38.70 12.99 14.59
N ILE A 226 -39.30 12.84 13.40
CA ILE A 226 -40.01 13.93 12.72
C ILE A 226 -41.10 14.58 13.62
N PRO A 227 -42.08 13.85 14.19
CA PRO A 227 -43.09 14.45 15.06
C PRO A 227 -42.50 15.00 16.37
N ILE A 228 -41.45 14.39 16.94
CA ILE A 228 -40.78 14.92 18.14
C ILE A 228 -40.15 16.30 17.84
N VAL A 229 -39.39 16.42 16.75
CA VAL A 229 -38.77 17.68 16.33
C VAL A 229 -39.82 18.75 16.00
N VAL A 230 -40.91 18.38 15.32
CA VAL A 230 -42.04 19.29 15.03
C VAL A 230 -42.71 19.76 16.33
N ILE A 231 -42.93 18.88 17.30
CA ILE A 231 -43.48 19.26 18.61
C ILE A 231 -42.52 20.19 19.36
N MET A 232 -41.20 19.92 19.35
CA MET A 232 -40.21 20.78 20.01
C MET A 232 -40.08 22.17 19.37
N LEU A 233 -40.29 22.29 18.06
CA LEU A 233 -40.29 23.57 17.35
C LEU A 233 -41.58 24.37 17.61
N LEU A 234 -42.73 23.70 17.64
CA LEU A 234 -44.04 24.36 17.74
C LEU A 234 -44.51 24.61 19.19
N ALA A 235 -44.26 23.70 20.12
CA ALA A 235 -44.76 23.81 21.50
C ALA A 235 -44.29 25.09 22.23
N PRO A 236 -43.03 25.58 22.09
CA PRO A 236 -42.61 26.85 22.69
C PRO A 236 -43.35 28.05 22.09
N VAL A 237 -43.55 28.06 20.76
CA VAL A 237 -44.27 29.13 20.05
C VAL A 237 -45.75 29.16 20.48
N ILE A 238 -46.39 27.99 20.58
CA ILE A 238 -47.76 27.82 21.07
C ILE A 238 -47.85 28.30 22.53
N LEU A 239 -46.95 27.87 23.41
CA LEU A 239 -46.90 28.29 24.81
C LEU A 239 -46.73 29.82 24.95
N CYS A 240 -45.82 30.41 24.18
CA CYS A 240 -45.63 31.87 24.14
C CYS A 240 -46.85 32.63 23.62
N SER A 241 -47.76 32.01 22.87
CA SER A 241 -49.01 32.65 22.42
C SER A 241 -50.06 32.81 23.53
N TYR A 242 -50.06 31.93 24.54
CA TYR A 242 -50.95 31.99 25.70
C TYR A 242 -50.39 32.83 26.86
N LEU A 243 -49.08 33.08 26.90
CA LEU A 243 -48.42 33.84 27.97
C LEU A 243 -48.51 35.35 27.73
N SER A 244 -49.35 36.04 28.51
CA SER A 244 -49.54 37.50 28.42
C SER A 244 -48.26 38.29 28.70
N SER A 245 -47.53 37.95 29.77
CA SER A 245 -46.33 38.68 30.24
C SER A 245 -45.08 38.41 29.40
N THR A 246 -44.37 39.48 29.03
CA THR A 246 -43.08 39.43 28.31
C THR A 246 -42.02 38.61 29.07
N SER A 247 -41.93 38.77 30.38
CA SER A 247 -40.96 38.03 31.22
C SER A 247 -41.26 36.54 31.20
N SER A 248 -42.54 36.16 31.29
CA SER A 248 -42.96 34.75 31.22
C SER A 248 -42.65 34.12 29.86
N ARG A 249 -42.82 34.87 28.76
CA ARG A 249 -42.37 34.41 27.43
C ARG A 249 -40.85 34.23 27.38
N LEU A 250 -40.08 35.14 27.95
CA LEU A 250 -38.60 35.04 27.98
C LEU A 250 -38.14 33.77 28.72
N PHE A 251 -38.75 33.46 29.87
CA PHE A 251 -38.49 32.21 30.60
C PHE A 251 -38.92 30.97 29.81
N ALA A 252 -40.06 31.01 29.10
CA ALA A 252 -40.51 29.90 28.26
C ALA A 252 -39.54 29.62 27.09
N VAL A 253 -39.04 30.65 26.40
CA VAL A 253 -38.05 30.50 25.33
C VAL A 253 -36.71 30.01 25.88
N GLY A 254 -36.24 30.57 27.02
CA GLY A 254 -35.00 30.15 27.66
C GLY A 254 -35.04 28.68 28.11
N GLY A 255 -36.12 28.27 28.77
CA GLY A 255 -36.33 26.88 29.19
C GLY A 255 -36.42 25.91 28.00
N ALA A 256 -37.15 26.28 26.95
CA ALA A 256 -37.23 25.48 25.72
C ALA A 256 -35.87 25.34 25.03
N THR A 257 -35.07 26.41 24.98
CA THR A 257 -33.73 26.38 24.39
C THR A 257 -32.79 25.49 25.19
N VAL A 258 -32.78 25.62 26.52
CA VAL A 258 -31.97 24.76 27.39
C VAL A 258 -32.37 23.29 27.25
N PHE A 259 -33.68 22.99 27.16
CA PHE A 259 -34.18 21.63 26.93
C PHE A 259 -33.78 21.08 25.55
N PHE A 260 -33.91 21.88 24.49
CA PHE A 260 -33.50 21.53 23.12
C PHE A 260 -31.99 21.25 23.02
N VAL A 261 -31.17 22.15 23.58
CA VAL A 261 -29.71 22.00 23.66
C VAL A 261 -29.32 20.77 24.49
N ALA A 262 -29.97 20.54 25.64
CA ALA A 262 -29.71 19.36 26.47
C ALA A 262 -30.07 18.04 25.77
N MET A 263 -31.19 18.00 25.03
CA MET A 263 -31.61 16.80 24.29
C MET A 263 -30.70 16.50 23.10
N ILE A 264 -30.27 17.53 22.36
CA ILE A 264 -29.29 17.34 21.27
C ILE A 264 -27.93 16.92 21.87
N SER A 265 -27.50 17.53 22.99
CA SER A 265 -26.25 17.18 23.66
C SER A 265 -26.24 15.76 24.24
N SER A 266 -27.38 15.19 24.63
CA SER A 266 -27.47 13.81 25.10
C SER A 266 -27.67 12.79 23.97
N GLY A 267 -28.26 13.21 22.84
CA GLY A 267 -28.50 12.36 21.68
C GLY A 267 -27.43 12.39 20.59
N THR A 268 -26.47 13.32 20.62
CA THR A 268 -25.52 13.55 19.52
C THR A 268 -24.09 13.85 20.00
N ARG A 269 -23.09 13.48 19.17
CA ARG A 269 -21.67 13.88 19.36
C ARG A 269 -21.30 15.13 18.53
N MET A 270 -22.15 16.15 18.48
CA MET A 270 -21.78 17.41 17.82
C MET A 270 -20.66 18.14 18.59
N LYS A 271 -19.84 18.93 17.88
CA LYS A 271 -18.81 19.76 18.53
C LYS A 271 -19.49 20.91 19.27
N SER A 272 -18.91 21.36 20.38
CA SER A 272 -19.53 22.39 21.25
C SER A 272 -19.93 23.67 20.51
N GLN A 273 -19.17 24.05 19.47
CA GLN A 273 -19.47 25.18 18.58
C GLN A 273 -20.78 24.99 17.78
N GLU A 274 -21.04 23.79 17.24
CA GLU A 274 -22.24 23.47 16.46
C GLU A 274 -23.47 23.47 17.36
N LEU A 275 -23.33 22.96 18.59
CA LEU A 275 -24.38 22.97 19.60
C LEU A 275 -24.79 24.40 20.01
N ILE A 276 -23.81 25.30 20.16
CA ILE A 276 -24.05 26.72 20.43
C ILE A 276 -24.78 27.40 19.26
N ILE A 277 -24.34 27.14 18.02
CA ILE A 277 -24.98 27.67 16.80
C ILE A 277 -26.44 27.17 16.67
N ALA A 278 -26.68 25.89 16.93
CA ALA A 278 -28.02 25.31 16.91
C ALA A 278 -28.95 25.94 17.97
N GLY A 279 -28.47 26.06 19.22
CA GLY A 279 -29.22 26.68 20.31
C GLY A 279 -29.54 28.17 20.07
N ALA A 280 -28.58 28.93 19.54
CA ALA A 280 -28.78 30.32 19.15
C ALA A 280 -29.82 30.45 18.01
N THR A 281 -29.70 29.63 16.97
CA THR A 281 -30.62 29.65 15.81
C THR A 281 -32.05 29.30 16.23
N PHE A 282 -32.24 28.28 17.08
CA PHE A 282 -33.52 27.90 17.66
C PHE A 282 -34.14 29.03 18.50
N SER A 283 -33.34 29.68 19.35
CA SER A 283 -33.76 30.84 20.15
C SER A 283 -34.26 31.99 19.30
N ILE A 284 -33.49 32.34 18.25
CA ILE A 284 -33.82 33.44 17.32
C ILE A 284 -35.10 33.12 16.54
N GLY A 285 -35.27 31.88 16.08
CA GLY A 285 -36.48 31.43 15.39
C GLY A 285 -37.74 31.60 16.23
N ILE A 286 -37.73 31.09 17.48
CA ILE A 286 -38.87 31.23 18.40
C ILE A 286 -39.13 32.70 18.73
N PHE A 287 -38.08 33.50 19.01
CA PHE A 287 -38.24 34.91 19.35
C PHE A 287 -38.77 35.75 18.18
N GLY A 288 -38.38 35.43 16.94
CA GLY A 288 -38.93 36.03 15.73
C GLY A 288 -40.42 35.73 15.57
N LEU A 289 -40.79 34.45 15.60
CA LEU A 289 -42.18 33.99 15.48
C LEU A 289 -43.09 34.52 16.60
N ALA A 290 -42.63 34.52 17.85
CA ALA A 290 -43.39 35.02 19.01
C ALA A 290 -43.53 36.55 19.05
N ARG A 291 -42.78 37.30 18.23
CA ARG A 291 -42.84 38.76 18.12
C ARG A 291 -43.66 39.24 16.93
N THR A 292 -43.81 38.43 15.86
CA THR A 292 -44.59 38.80 14.67
C THR A 292 -46.04 38.35 14.77
N LYS A 293 -46.97 39.30 15.02
CA LYS A 293 -48.42 39.05 14.98
C LYS A 293 -49.02 38.98 13.55
N LEU A 294 -48.18 38.73 12.55
CA LEU A 294 -48.53 38.51 11.13
C LEU A 294 -47.79 37.26 10.63
N LEU A 295 -48.55 36.26 10.18
CA LEU A 295 -48.03 34.96 9.73
C LEU A 295 -47.70 34.90 8.22
N ASN A 296 -48.01 35.95 7.45
CA ASN A 296 -48.09 35.89 5.99
C ASN A 296 -46.93 36.52 5.20
N THR A 297 -45.98 37.23 5.83
CA THR A 297 -44.93 37.99 5.09
C THR A 297 -43.49 37.56 5.38
N THR A 298 -43.23 36.82 6.46
CA THR A 298 -41.89 36.29 6.78
C THR A 298 -41.62 34.88 6.23
N LEU A 299 -42.66 34.12 5.88
CA LEU A 299 -42.50 32.76 5.33
C LEU A 299 -41.93 32.78 3.91
N GLY A 300 -42.38 33.72 3.07
CA GLY A 300 -41.96 33.83 1.67
C GLY A 300 -40.47 34.11 1.49
N THR A 301 -39.91 35.04 2.27
CA THR A 301 -38.48 35.42 2.21
C THR A 301 -37.53 34.32 2.71
N TRP A 302 -38.00 33.43 3.60
CA TRP A 302 -37.24 32.24 3.98
C TRP A 302 -37.25 31.16 2.88
N ILE A 303 -38.40 30.93 2.24
CA ILE A 303 -38.53 29.94 1.17
C ILE A 303 -37.71 30.32 -0.07
N THR A 304 -37.61 31.62 -0.41
CA THR A 304 -36.76 32.09 -1.52
C THR A 304 -35.26 31.96 -1.21
N ASN A 305 -34.83 32.31 0.01
CA ASN A 305 -33.41 32.26 0.38
C ASN A 305 -32.90 30.82 0.54
N LEU A 306 -33.75 29.90 1.01
CA LEU A 306 -33.41 28.48 1.05
C LEU A 306 -33.28 27.89 -0.37
N HIS A 307 -34.22 28.19 -1.29
CA HIS A 307 -34.10 27.79 -2.70
C HIS A 307 -32.84 28.32 -3.37
N ALA A 308 -32.51 29.61 -3.20
CA ALA A 308 -31.30 30.19 -3.77
C ALA A 308 -30.02 29.51 -3.25
N SER A 309 -30.00 29.13 -1.97
CA SER A 309 -28.87 28.42 -1.35
C SER A 309 -28.73 26.98 -1.86
N THR A 310 -29.85 26.28 -2.08
CA THR A 310 -29.85 24.91 -2.62
C THR A 310 -29.52 24.89 -4.12
N LEU A 311 -29.97 25.87 -4.91
CA LEU A 311 -29.63 25.99 -6.33
C LEU A 311 -28.12 26.23 -6.52
N LEU A 312 -27.53 27.21 -5.82
CA LEU A 312 -26.09 27.47 -5.89
C LEU A 312 -25.21 26.28 -5.47
N TYR A 313 -25.72 25.40 -4.60
CA TYR A 313 -25.01 24.17 -4.21
C TYR A 313 -25.15 23.03 -5.23
N LEU A 314 -26.17 23.05 -6.09
CA LEU A 314 -26.43 22.01 -7.10
C LEU A 314 -25.91 22.38 -8.49
N GLU A 315 -26.00 23.65 -8.91
CA GLU A 315 -25.46 24.12 -10.19
C GLU A 315 -23.92 24.02 -10.24
N GLY A 316 -23.25 24.10 -9.08
CA GLY A 316 -21.81 23.90 -8.94
C GLY A 316 -21.28 22.48 -9.23
N ARG A 317 -22.13 21.52 -9.61
CA ARG A 317 -21.73 20.12 -9.91
C ARG A 317 -22.13 19.57 -11.28
N HIS A 318 -22.88 20.31 -12.11
CA HIS A 318 -23.34 19.81 -13.41
C HIS A 318 -23.11 20.80 -14.56
N GLY A 319 -21.88 20.77 -15.09
CA GLY A 319 -21.64 21.12 -16.49
C GLY A 319 -22.12 19.99 -17.41
N GLU A 320 -22.78 20.35 -18.52
CA GLU A 320 -23.30 19.42 -19.55
C GLU A 320 -22.15 18.64 -20.26
N PHE A 321 -22.33 17.45 -20.88
CA PHE A 321 -23.34 17.13 -21.90
C PHE A 321 -23.80 15.64 -21.98
N ARG A 322 -25.12 15.47 -21.89
CA ARG A 322 -26.06 14.63 -22.68
C ARG A 322 -25.70 13.20 -23.16
N ALA A 323 -26.52 12.26 -22.67
CA ALA A 323 -26.85 10.93 -23.21
C ALA A 323 -27.87 11.05 -24.40
N VAL A 324 -28.43 10.06 -25.13
CA VAL A 324 -28.44 8.57 -25.30
C VAL A 324 -29.37 8.28 -26.55
N PRO A 325 -29.64 7.07 -27.14
CA PRO A 325 -29.28 5.65 -26.84
C PRO A 325 -28.60 4.89 -28.01
N SER A 326 -28.35 3.56 -27.87
CA SER A 326 -29.07 2.53 -28.66
C SER A 326 -28.80 1.09 -28.16
N ILE A 327 -29.71 0.15 -28.48
CA ILE A 327 -29.72 -1.24 -28.00
C ILE A 327 -29.58 -2.20 -29.20
N ARG A 328 -28.69 -3.21 -29.11
CA ARG A 328 -29.00 -4.58 -29.58
C ARG A 328 -28.01 -5.65 -29.11
N SER A 329 -28.60 -6.80 -28.78
CA SER A 329 -27.98 -8.09 -28.44
C SER A 329 -27.30 -8.79 -29.61
N VAL A 330 -26.35 -9.69 -29.32
CA VAL A 330 -26.42 -11.12 -29.71
C VAL A 330 -25.45 -11.95 -28.83
N GLN A 331 -25.67 -13.27 -28.77
CA GLN A 331 -25.18 -14.19 -27.74
C GLN A 331 -24.54 -15.44 -28.37
N TYR A 332 -23.24 -15.64 -28.21
CA TYR A 332 -22.47 -16.83 -28.64
C TYR A 332 -21.20 -16.98 -27.76
N LEU A 333 -20.67 -18.16 -27.43
CA LEU A 333 -21.30 -19.47 -27.15
C LEU A 333 -20.28 -20.31 -26.33
N TYR A 334 -20.74 -21.10 -25.35
CA TYR A 334 -19.88 -21.90 -24.47
C TYR A 334 -19.51 -23.26 -25.08
N HIS A 335 -18.21 -23.57 -25.26
CA HIS A 335 -17.54 -24.88 -25.00
C HIS A 335 -16.15 -24.96 -25.66
N ASN A 336 -15.11 -25.32 -24.92
CA ASN A 336 -14.78 -26.75 -24.74
C ASN A 336 -13.81 -26.99 -23.56
N VAL A 337 -13.66 -28.24 -23.14
CA VAL A 337 -12.90 -28.65 -21.92
C VAL A 337 -11.53 -29.24 -22.27
N GLY A 338 -10.51 -28.93 -21.46
CA GLY A 338 -9.16 -29.49 -21.56
C GLY A 338 -8.46 -29.58 -20.20
N SER A 339 -8.93 -30.46 -19.30
CA SER A 339 -8.44 -30.58 -17.93
C SER A 339 -7.22 -31.51 -17.80
N SER A 340 -6.01 -30.95 -17.70
CA SER A 340 -4.80 -31.68 -17.31
C SER A 340 -4.69 -31.78 -15.78
N VAL A 341 -4.99 -32.96 -15.22
CA VAL A 341 -4.81 -33.22 -13.78
C VAL A 341 -3.35 -33.51 -13.49
N LEU A 342 -2.65 -32.53 -12.91
CA LEU A 342 -1.30 -32.70 -12.37
C LEU A 342 -1.30 -33.78 -11.28
N ARG A 343 -0.23 -34.59 -11.24
CA ARG A 343 -0.05 -35.69 -10.26
C ARG A 343 1.19 -35.45 -9.41
N ASP A 344 1.07 -34.57 -8.43
CA ASP A 344 2.16 -34.23 -7.53
C ASP A 344 2.64 -35.45 -6.74
N LYS A 345 3.96 -35.51 -6.52
CA LYS A 345 4.60 -36.61 -5.79
C LYS A 345 4.33 -36.47 -4.28
N LYS A 346 3.91 -37.57 -3.66
CA LYS A 346 3.57 -37.64 -2.23
C LYS A 346 4.59 -38.49 -1.50
N LEU A 347 5.23 -37.92 -0.48
CA LEU A 347 6.22 -38.61 0.34
C LEU A 347 5.63 -38.82 1.75
N VAL A 348 5.48 -40.07 2.17
CA VAL A 348 4.74 -40.44 3.39
C VAL A 348 5.70 -40.72 4.55
N LYS A 349 5.75 -39.80 5.52
CA LYS A 349 6.31 -40.02 6.85
C LYS A 349 5.34 -39.47 7.90
N GLY A 350 4.65 -40.36 8.63
CA GLY A 350 3.91 -40.03 9.84
C GLY A 350 2.71 -39.07 9.68
N HIS A 351 1.57 -39.58 9.19
CA HIS A 351 0.23 -38.95 9.25
C HIS A 351 0.01 -37.56 8.61
N GLN A 352 1.04 -36.86 8.13
CA GLN A 352 0.87 -35.73 7.21
C GLN A 352 1.40 -36.08 5.81
N THR A 353 0.66 -35.64 4.79
CA THR A 353 1.08 -35.73 3.38
C THR A 353 1.54 -34.35 2.94
N THR A 354 2.86 -34.13 2.94
CA THR A 354 3.45 -32.90 2.40
C THR A 354 3.59 -33.06 0.89
N ILE A 355 3.16 -32.05 0.13
CA ILE A 355 3.44 -31.96 -1.31
C ILE A 355 4.82 -31.35 -1.46
N ILE A 356 5.67 -32.00 -2.25
CA ILE A 356 7.07 -31.63 -2.44
C ILE A 356 7.32 -31.12 -3.87
N MET A 357 8.38 -30.32 -3.99
CA MET A 357 8.90 -29.75 -5.22
C MET A 357 10.41 -29.93 -5.32
N LYS A 358 10.96 -29.86 -6.52
CA LYS A 358 12.39 -29.66 -6.75
C LYS A 358 12.81 -28.22 -6.49
N GLU A 359 13.97 -28.09 -5.85
CA GLU A 359 14.67 -26.82 -5.58
C GLU A 359 16.18 -27.05 -5.80
N ALA A 360 16.88 -26.04 -6.33
CA ALA A 360 18.33 -26.06 -6.52
C ALA A 360 19.05 -25.21 -5.47
N ILE A 361 19.93 -25.85 -4.71
CA ILE A 361 20.83 -25.21 -3.76
C ILE A 361 22.14 -24.91 -4.47
N VAL A 362 22.46 -23.62 -4.62
CA VAL A 362 23.66 -23.11 -5.28
C VAL A 362 24.84 -23.07 -4.31
N LYS A 363 25.97 -23.63 -4.73
CA LYS A 363 27.18 -23.74 -3.92
C LYS A 363 28.27 -22.75 -4.31
N LYS A 364 29.19 -22.51 -3.38
CA LYS A 364 30.36 -21.59 -3.54
C LYS A 364 31.21 -21.83 -4.80
N ASP A 365 31.30 -23.08 -5.25
CA ASP A 365 32.04 -23.50 -6.44
C ASP A 365 31.23 -23.41 -7.75
N THR A 366 30.00 -22.89 -7.69
CA THR A 366 28.97 -22.86 -8.76
C THR A 366 28.37 -24.21 -9.16
N SER A 367 28.65 -25.29 -8.43
CA SER A 367 27.83 -26.49 -8.50
C SER A 367 26.44 -26.27 -7.89
N VAL A 368 25.49 -27.13 -8.24
CA VAL A 368 24.11 -27.10 -7.75
C VAL A 368 23.71 -28.47 -7.21
N GLU A 369 22.95 -28.48 -6.11
CA GLU A 369 22.35 -29.70 -5.55
C GLU A 369 20.82 -29.61 -5.63
N ILE A 370 20.20 -30.60 -6.29
CA ILE A 370 18.75 -30.65 -6.46
C ILE A 370 18.13 -31.45 -5.30
N ILE A 371 17.34 -30.77 -4.47
CA ILE A 371 16.68 -31.34 -3.29
C ILE A 371 15.16 -31.47 -3.48
N ASP A 372 14.50 -32.22 -2.60
CA ASP A 372 13.03 -32.24 -2.47
C ASP A 372 12.62 -31.34 -1.29
N SER A 373 12.09 -30.15 -1.60
CA SER A 373 11.60 -29.16 -0.64
C SER A 373 10.07 -29.19 -0.54
N PRO A 374 9.46 -28.76 0.59
CA PRO A 374 8.01 -28.59 0.66
C PRO A 374 7.54 -27.43 -0.22
N ILE A 375 6.39 -27.55 -0.88
CA ILE A 375 5.79 -26.40 -1.58
C ILE A 375 5.43 -25.32 -0.53
N PRO A 376 5.92 -24.07 -0.68
CA PRO A 376 5.66 -23.01 0.29
C PRO A 376 4.20 -22.54 0.23
N LYS A 377 3.74 -21.95 1.34
CA LYS A 377 2.47 -21.22 1.39
C LYS A 377 2.79 -19.72 1.35
N PRO A 378 2.06 -18.90 0.57
CA PRO A 378 2.27 -17.46 0.56
C PRO A 378 1.87 -16.87 1.93
N GLY A 379 2.71 -15.97 2.46
CA GLY A 379 2.37 -15.17 3.63
C GLY A 379 1.46 -13.98 3.27
N PRO A 380 1.03 -13.19 4.26
CA PRO A 380 0.27 -11.96 4.01
C PRO A 380 1.08 -10.97 3.15
N GLY A 381 0.58 -10.67 1.95
CA GLY A 381 1.26 -9.86 0.93
C GLY A 381 2.04 -10.66 -0.13
N ASP A 382 2.13 -11.99 -0.03
CA ASP A 382 2.88 -12.81 -0.99
C ASP A 382 1.99 -13.47 -2.05
N VAL A 383 2.55 -13.63 -3.24
CA VAL A 383 2.02 -14.43 -4.35
C VAL A 383 2.84 -15.73 -4.42
N LEU A 384 2.16 -16.88 -4.51
CA LEU A 384 2.80 -18.17 -4.81
C LEU A 384 2.72 -18.41 -6.31
N ILE A 385 3.87 -18.64 -6.96
CA ILE A 385 3.99 -18.74 -8.41
C ILE A 385 4.54 -20.13 -8.76
N LYS A 386 3.84 -20.91 -9.62
CA LYS A 386 4.45 -22.07 -10.31
C LYS A 386 5.43 -21.49 -11.32
N VAL A 387 6.73 -21.67 -11.07
CA VAL A 387 7.79 -21.06 -11.86
C VAL A 387 7.90 -21.80 -13.20
N VAL A 388 7.89 -21.06 -14.30
CA VAL A 388 8.11 -21.61 -15.66
C VAL A 388 9.57 -21.38 -16.05
N ILE A 389 10.04 -20.14 -15.90
CA ILE A 389 11.41 -19.72 -16.17
C ILE A 389 11.97 -18.99 -14.94
N ALA A 390 13.19 -19.33 -14.56
CA ALA A 390 13.99 -18.56 -13.58
C ALA A 390 15.13 -17.81 -14.29
N GLY A 391 15.35 -16.56 -13.91
CA GLY A 391 16.43 -15.72 -14.42
C GLY A 391 17.67 -15.71 -13.52
N THR A 392 18.86 -15.80 -14.12
CA THR A 392 20.14 -15.72 -13.38
C THR A 392 20.75 -14.32 -13.37
N ASN A 393 21.54 -14.02 -12.34
CA ASN A 393 22.23 -12.75 -12.12
C ASN A 393 23.66 -12.93 -11.60
N PRO A 394 24.55 -11.94 -11.78
CA PRO A 394 25.90 -11.99 -11.22
C PRO A 394 25.98 -12.11 -9.69
N LYS A 395 24.90 -11.84 -8.94
CA LYS A 395 24.87 -12.04 -7.48
C LYS A 395 24.69 -13.52 -7.09
N ASP A 396 24.14 -14.37 -7.96
CA ASP A 396 23.65 -15.70 -7.58
C ASP A 396 24.79 -16.65 -7.21
N TRP A 397 25.94 -16.50 -7.87
CA TRP A 397 27.20 -17.16 -7.50
C TRP A 397 28.00 -16.41 -6.43
N LYS A 398 27.81 -15.08 -6.30
CA LYS A 398 28.54 -14.25 -5.32
C LYS A 398 28.01 -14.46 -3.91
N ILE A 399 26.68 -14.57 -3.74
CA ILE A 399 26.04 -14.70 -2.42
C ILE A 399 26.58 -15.90 -1.61
N PRO A 400 26.70 -17.14 -2.15
CA PRO A 400 27.24 -18.26 -1.38
C PRO A 400 28.72 -18.09 -1.00
N VAL A 401 29.49 -17.43 -1.88
CA VAL A 401 30.91 -17.10 -1.64
C VAL A 401 31.07 -16.01 -0.58
N TRP A 402 30.19 -15.00 -0.57
CA TRP A 402 30.24 -13.87 0.36
C TRP A 402 29.70 -14.20 1.74
N LEU A 403 28.59 -14.94 1.83
CA LEU A 403 27.98 -15.32 3.12
C LEU A 403 28.61 -16.58 3.71
N GLY A 404 29.22 -17.44 2.89
CA GLY A 404 29.73 -18.73 3.34
C GLY A 404 28.65 -19.80 3.50
N GLU A 405 27.48 -19.62 2.90
CA GLU A 405 26.30 -20.49 3.02
C GLU A 405 25.78 -20.89 1.64
N ASP A 406 25.50 -22.18 1.42
CA ASP A 406 24.95 -22.68 0.15
C ASP A 406 23.40 -22.60 0.21
N ALA A 407 22.75 -22.02 -0.82
CA ALA A 407 21.32 -21.68 -0.78
C ALA A 407 20.69 -21.61 -2.19
N ASN A 408 19.35 -21.63 -2.27
CA ASN A 408 18.64 -21.14 -3.46
C ASN A 408 18.82 -19.61 -3.53
N THR A 409 19.48 -19.12 -4.59
CA THR A 409 19.84 -17.70 -4.75
C THR A 409 19.12 -17.02 -5.93
N GLY A 410 18.14 -17.68 -6.53
CA GLY A 410 17.40 -17.14 -7.68
C GLY A 410 16.34 -16.15 -7.23
N ASP A 411 16.32 -14.95 -7.84
CA ASP A 411 15.36 -13.90 -7.46
C ASP A 411 14.51 -13.37 -8.63
N ASP A 412 14.76 -13.78 -9.87
CA ASP A 412 13.91 -13.45 -11.03
C ASP A 412 12.99 -14.61 -11.39
N ILE A 413 11.69 -14.40 -11.19
CA ILE A 413 10.62 -15.37 -11.48
C ILE A 413 9.88 -14.94 -12.74
N ALA A 414 9.55 -15.88 -13.62
CA ALA A 414 8.41 -15.77 -14.53
C ALA A 414 7.59 -17.08 -14.52
N GLY A 415 6.27 -16.97 -14.36
CA GLY A 415 5.40 -18.14 -14.24
C GLY A 415 3.93 -17.79 -14.04
N VAL A 416 3.19 -18.72 -13.44
CA VAL A 416 1.73 -18.61 -13.25
C VAL A 416 1.39 -18.59 -11.77
N VAL A 417 0.53 -17.67 -11.34
CA VAL A 417 0.06 -17.61 -9.95
C VAL A 417 -0.71 -18.90 -9.60
N GLU A 418 -0.24 -19.62 -8.59
CA GLU A 418 -0.85 -20.84 -8.06
C GLU A 418 -1.77 -20.54 -6.86
N ALA A 419 -1.38 -19.57 -6.03
CA ALA A 419 -2.15 -19.07 -4.90
C ALA A 419 -1.72 -17.63 -4.52
N VAL A 420 -2.55 -16.94 -3.74
CA VAL A 420 -2.25 -15.62 -3.16
C VAL A 420 -2.46 -15.64 -1.65
N GLY A 421 -1.65 -14.88 -0.92
CA GLY A 421 -1.76 -14.71 0.52
C GLY A 421 -2.77 -13.64 0.93
N GLU A 422 -2.94 -13.47 2.24
CA GLU A 422 -3.84 -12.45 2.80
C GLU A 422 -3.41 -11.03 2.40
N ASN A 423 -4.38 -10.13 2.17
CA ASN A 423 -4.16 -8.73 1.77
C ASN A 423 -3.48 -8.50 0.41
N VAL A 424 -3.23 -9.56 -0.39
CA VAL A 424 -2.85 -9.40 -1.81
C VAL A 424 -4.05 -8.86 -2.60
N VAL A 425 -3.79 -7.88 -3.46
CA VAL A 425 -4.78 -7.28 -4.37
C VAL A 425 -4.21 -7.23 -5.79
N GLY A 426 -5.08 -7.38 -6.79
CA GLY A 426 -4.70 -7.28 -8.21
C GLY A 426 -4.06 -8.54 -8.82
N PHE A 427 -3.98 -9.64 -8.07
CA PHE A 427 -3.48 -10.95 -8.54
C PHE A 427 -4.41 -12.08 -8.08
N HIS A 428 -4.58 -13.08 -8.94
CA HIS A 428 -5.45 -14.25 -8.73
C HIS A 428 -4.80 -15.50 -9.34
N LYS A 429 -5.27 -16.69 -8.93
CA LYS A 429 -4.80 -17.95 -9.50
C LYS A 429 -5.03 -18.01 -11.02
N GLY A 430 -3.99 -18.35 -11.77
CA GLY A 430 -3.98 -18.42 -13.22
C GLY A 430 -3.36 -17.21 -13.92
N ASP A 431 -3.12 -16.10 -13.21
CA ASP A 431 -2.47 -14.92 -13.79
C ASP A 431 -1.03 -15.22 -14.23
N ARG A 432 -0.64 -14.74 -15.42
CA ARG A 432 0.74 -14.82 -15.92
C ARG A 432 1.54 -13.68 -15.32
N VAL A 433 2.56 -13.98 -14.52
CA VAL A 433 3.31 -12.97 -13.77
C VAL A 433 4.82 -13.17 -13.85
N ALA A 434 5.55 -12.06 -13.76
CA ALA A 434 6.96 -12.04 -13.43
C ALA A 434 7.17 -11.26 -12.12
N ALA A 435 8.16 -11.66 -11.33
CA ALA A 435 8.35 -11.11 -10.00
C ALA A 435 9.82 -11.08 -9.57
N PHE A 436 10.14 -10.12 -8.70
CA PHE A 436 11.43 -10.03 -8.01
C PHE A 436 11.25 -10.49 -6.54
N HIS A 437 11.76 -11.68 -6.23
CA HIS A 437 11.72 -12.30 -4.91
C HIS A 437 12.68 -11.60 -3.90
N GLU A 438 12.41 -11.73 -2.60
CA GLU A 438 13.17 -11.04 -1.55
C GLU A 438 14.56 -11.68 -1.37
N MET A 439 15.60 -10.93 -1.74
CA MET A 439 16.97 -11.45 -1.84
C MET A 439 17.49 -11.98 -0.51
N ARG A 440 17.90 -13.25 -0.50
CA ARG A 440 18.40 -14.04 0.65
C ARG A 440 17.30 -14.53 1.62
N THR A 441 16.04 -14.55 1.20
CA THR A 441 14.99 -15.33 1.91
C THR A 441 14.80 -16.72 1.28
N PRO A 442 14.16 -17.68 1.98
CA PRO A 442 13.81 -18.98 1.39
C PRO A 442 12.72 -18.87 0.31
N ASN A 443 12.55 -19.91 -0.50
CA ASN A 443 11.54 -20.03 -1.57
C ASN A 443 11.83 -19.19 -2.84
N GLY A 444 13.11 -19.01 -3.18
CA GLY A 444 13.56 -18.30 -4.38
C GLY A 444 13.27 -19.02 -5.70
N ALA A 445 13.55 -18.35 -6.81
CA ALA A 445 13.16 -18.71 -8.17
C ALA A 445 13.70 -20.06 -8.69
N PHE A 446 14.77 -20.62 -8.10
CA PHE A 446 15.34 -21.90 -8.57
C PHE A 446 14.60 -23.13 -8.02
N ALA A 447 13.27 -23.15 -8.12
CA ALA A 447 12.39 -24.22 -7.66
C ALA A 447 11.11 -24.34 -8.54
N GLU A 448 10.32 -25.42 -8.40
CA GLU A 448 9.01 -25.54 -9.09
C GLU A 448 8.00 -24.47 -8.64
N TYR A 449 8.10 -24.03 -7.38
CA TYR A 449 7.27 -22.96 -6.82
C TYR A 449 8.13 -21.98 -6.02
N ALA A 450 7.88 -20.70 -6.24
CA ALA A 450 8.52 -19.62 -5.51
C ALA A 450 7.46 -18.67 -4.92
N THR A 451 7.77 -18.01 -3.81
CA THR A 451 6.97 -16.89 -3.30
C THR A 451 7.55 -15.57 -3.81
N ALA A 452 6.72 -14.54 -3.97
CA ALA A 452 7.20 -13.18 -4.17
C ALA A 452 6.19 -12.16 -3.63
N PRO A 453 6.63 -11.03 -3.06
CA PRO A 453 5.70 -9.99 -2.61
C PRO A 453 4.89 -9.41 -3.77
N TYR A 454 3.60 -9.11 -3.54
CA TYR A 454 2.71 -8.56 -4.57
C TYR A 454 3.24 -7.24 -5.16
N TYR A 455 3.94 -6.44 -4.35
CA TYR A 455 4.49 -5.14 -4.72
C TYR A 455 5.79 -5.23 -5.55
N THR A 456 6.39 -6.41 -5.71
CA THR A 456 7.46 -6.66 -6.70
C THR A 456 7.06 -7.64 -7.79
N THR A 457 5.77 -7.97 -7.87
CA THR A 457 5.16 -8.83 -8.89
C THR A 457 4.44 -7.97 -9.94
N PHE A 458 4.45 -8.39 -11.22
CA PHE A 458 3.73 -7.71 -12.29
C PHE A 458 3.20 -8.67 -13.35
N HIS A 459 2.12 -8.27 -14.03
CA HIS A 459 1.45 -9.06 -15.07
C HIS A 459 2.25 -9.11 -16.37
N ILE A 460 2.39 -10.29 -16.96
CA ILE A 460 2.98 -10.51 -18.28
C ILE A 460 1.87 -10.37 -19.35
N PRO A 461 1.97 -9.43 -20.31
CA PRO A 461 1.01 -9.35 -21.41
C PRO A 461 1.02 -10.61 -22.29
N ASP A 462 -0.12 -10.93 -22.91
CA ASP A 462 -0.24 -12.13 -23.78
C ASP A 462 0.75 -12.17 -24.94
N SER A 463 1.20 -11.00 -25.40
CA SER A 463 2.21 -10.84 -26.46
C SER A 463 3.67 -11.08 -26.03
N VAL A 464 3.93 -11.36 -24.76
CA VAL A 464 5.28 -11.52 -24.18
C VAL A 464 5.47 -12.92 -23.61
N SER A 465 6.63 -13.52 -23.87
CA SER A 465 6.97 -14.88 -23.41
C SER A 465 7.40 -14.91 -21.92
N PHE A 466 7.43 -16.10 -21.31
CA PHE A 466 7.95 -16.22 -19.94
C PHE A 466 9.47 -16.03 -19.88
N GLU A 467 10.17 -16.44 -20.93
CA GLU A 467 11.61 -16.25 -21.12
C GLU A 467 11.95 -14.75 -21.20
N GLU A 468 11.24 -14.02 -22.06
CA GLU A 468 11.33 -12.56 -22.15
C GLU A 468 11.08 -11.89 -20.79
N ALA A 469 10.01 -12.28 -20.10
CA ALA A 469 9.63 -11.71 -18.82
C ALA A 469 10.66 -11.99 -17.71
N ALA A 470 11.24 -13.20 -17.63
CA ALA A 470 12.28 -13.55 -16.66
C ALA A 470 13.58 -12.73 -16.80
N THR A 471 13.76 -12.04 -17.93
CA THR A 471 14.90 -11.12 -18.08
C THR A 471 14.76 -9.83 -17.28
N ILE A 472 13.56 -9.48 -16.81
CA ILE A 472 13.20 -8.15 -16.32
C ILE A 472 13.48 -7.94 -14.82
N PRO A 473 12.86 -8.69 -13.87
CA PRO A 473 12.49 -8.15 -12.57
C PRO A 473 13.60 -7.45 -11.78
N LEU A 474 14.64 -8.18 -11.35
CA LEU A 474 15.73 -7.64 -10.53
C LEU A 474 16.48 -6.52 -11.26
N ALA A 475 16.82 -6.74 -12.53
CA ALA A 475 17.62 -5.80 -13.31
C ALA A 475 16.85 -4.50 -13.58
N ALA A 476 15.55 -4.58 -13.86
CA ALA A 476 14.70 -3.41 -14.08
C ALA A 476 14.42 -2.65 -12.77
N TYR A 477 14.12 -3.33 -11.66
CA TYR A 477 13.98 -2.66 -10.36
C TYR A 477 15.29 -2.02 -9.89
N THR A 478 16.45 -2.66 -10.16
CA THR A 478 17.76 -2.05 -9.86
C THR A 478 17.98 -0.77 -10.65
N SER A 479 17.60 -0.76 -11.95
CA SER A 479 17.63 0.46 -12.76
C SER A 479 16.65 1.53 -12.26
N VAL A 480 15.49 1.13 -11.75
CA VAL A 480 14.50 2.05 -11.17
C VAL A 480 15.04 2.75 -9.92
N CYS A 481 15.60 1.99 -8.97
CA CYS A 481 16.24 2.56 -7.79
C CYS A 481 17.43 3.46 -8.18
N ALA A 482 18.24 3.05 -9.16
CA ALA A 482 19.37 3.86 -9.61
C ALA A 482 18.93 5.20 -10.22
N LEU A 483 17.96 5.20 -11.14
CA LEU A 483 17.58 6.42 -11.85
C LEU A 483 16.64 7.33 -11.04
N PHE A 484 15.52 6.80 -10.54
CA PHE A 484 14.45 7.65 -10.01
C PHE A 484 14.64 7.96 -8.52
N GLN A 485 15.13 7.00 -7.73
CA GLN A 485 15.41 7.18 -6.30
C GLN A 485 16.79 7.84 -6.08
N GLU A 486 17.89 7.17 -6.47
CA GLU A 486 19.24 7.66 -6.16
C GLU A 486 19.67 8.88 -6.99
N LEU A 487 19.40 8.88 -8.30
CA LEU A 487 19.76 9.99 -9.19
C LEU A 487 18.67 11.08 -9.28
N GLU A 488 17.53 10.98 -8.57
CA GLU A 488 16.45 11.99 -8.61
C GLU A 488 16.02 12.34 -10.06
N ILE A 489 15.91 11.35 -10.95
CA ILE A 489 15.42 11.55 -12.32
C ILE A 489 13.87 11.60 -12.30
N PRO A 490 13.21 12.49 -13.05
CA PRO A 490 11.75 12.48 -13.16
C PRO A 490 11.23 11.23 -13.85
N GLU A 491 10.12 10.68 -13.37
CA GLU A 491 9.48 9.50 -13.94
C GLU A 491 8.79 9.82 -15.28
N PRO A 492 8.57 8.84 -16.19
CA PRO A 492 7.94 9.05 -17.50
C PRO A 492 6.56 9.74 -17.48
N TRP A 493 5.80 9.59 -16.39
CA TRP A 493 4.50 10.25 -16.20
C TRP A 493 4.60 11.65 -15.58
N SER A 494 5.76 12.03 -15.04
CA SER A 494 6.00 13.31 -14.39
C SER A 494 5.82 14.48 -15.38
N PRO A 495 5.18 15.60 -14.98
CA PRO A 495 5.13 16.81 -15.80
C PRO A 495 6.53 17.32 -16.20
N LEU A 496 7.56 17.03 -15.40
CA LEU A 496 8.95 17.40 -15.70
C LEU A 496 9.52 16.63 -16.90
N ALA A 497 9.22 15.33 -17.06
CA ALA A 497 9.68 14.55 -18.21
C ALA A 497 9.18 15.13 -19.56
N LYS A 498 8.03 15.83 -19.53
CA LYS A 498 7.40 16.47 -20.70
C LYS A 498 7.99 17.83 -21.08
N THR A 499 9.05 18.30 -20.42
CA THR A 499 9.74 19.54 -20.81
C THR A 499 10.92 19.23 -21.75
N GLU A 500 11.15 20.11 -22.72
CA GLU A 500 12.34 20.14 -23.62
C GLU A 500 13.66 20.46 -22.88
N THR A 501 13.70 20.31 -21.56
CA THR A 501 14.89 20.55 -20.74
C THR A 501 15.81 19.36 -20.87
N LYS A 502 16.95 19.54 -21.56
CA LYS A 502 17.99 18.51 -21.65
C LYS A 502 18.49 18.13 -20.25
N ARG A 503 18.57 16.82 -20.02
CA ARG A 503 18.98 16.15 -18.79
C ARG A 503 20.06 15.13 -19.17
N PRO A 504 21.34 15.56 -19.24
CA PRO A 504 22.42 14.66 -19.63
C PRO A 504 22.59 13.53 -18.61
N LEU A 505 22.68 12.29 -19.10
CA LEU A 505 22.85 11.10 -18.28
C LEU A 505 23.97 10.23 -18.85
N LEU A 506 24.93 9.85 -18.01
CA LEU A 506 25.97 8.87 -18.34
C LEU A 506 25.53 7.48 -17.85
N ILE A 507 25.53 6.47 -18.72
CA ILE A 507 25.27 5.07 -18.32
C ILE A 507 26.48 4.22 -18.70
N TYR A 508 27.29 3.83 -17.71
CA TYR A 508 28.42 2.94 -17.90
C TYR A 508 27.99 1.48 -17.79
N GLY A 509 28.47 0.64 -18.71
CA GLY A 509 28.05 -0.76 -18.83
C GLY A 509 26.74 -0.92 -19.60
N ALA A 510 26.54 -0.17 -20.69
CA ALA A 510 25.32 -0.16 -21.51
C ALA A 510 24.81 -1.56 -21.93
N SER A 511 25.71 -2.54 -22.07
CA SER A 511 25.38 -3.93 -22.41
C SER A 511 25.05 -4.84 -21.22
N THR A 512 25.15 -4.39 -19.96
CA THR A 512 24.65 -5.18 -18.82
C THR A 512 23.11 -5.19 -18.84
N ALA A 513 22.47 -6.14 -18.15
CA ALA A 513 21.01 -6.15 -18.03
C ALA A 513 20.50 -4.83 -17.43
N THR A 514 21.11 -4.40 -16.32
CA THR A 514 20.77 -3.18 -15.59
C THR A 514 21.10 -1.90 -16.37
N GLY A 515 22.22 -1.84 -17.08
CA GLY A 515 22.57 -0.71 -17.94
C GLY A 515 21.60 -0.56 -19.11
N ALA A 516 21.22 -1.68 -19.74
CA ALA A 516 20.24 -1.68 -20.82
C ALA A 516 18.83 -1.27 -20.37
N TYR A 517 18.37 -1.71 -19.18
CA TYR A 517 17.11 -1.22 -18.61
C TYR A 517 17.21 0.26 -18.19
N GLY A 518 18.37 0.71 -17.68
CA GLY A 518 18.63 2.12 -17.42
C GLY A 518 18.43 2.99 -18.67
N ILE A 519 18.97 2.57 -19.82
CA ILE A 519 18.77 3.29 -21.10
C ILE A 519 17.28 3.32 -21.49
N LYS A 520 16.59 2.18 -21.46
CA LYS A 520 15.15 2.10 -21.79
C LYS A 520 14.29 3.01 -20.90
N LEU A 521 14.57 3.04 -19.60
CA LEU A 521 13.84 3.83 -18.61
C LEU A 521 14.16 5.32 -18.72
N ALA A 522 15.42 5.69 -18.99
CA ALA A 522 15.83 7.06 -19.25
C ALA A 522 15.20 7.64 -20.53
N ALA A 523 15.19 6.85 -21.63
CA ALA A 523 14.54 7.24 -22.88
C ALA A 523 13.02 7.40 -22.71
N ALA A 524 12.36 6.49 -21.98
CA ALA A 524 10.95 6.63 -21.61
C ALA A 524 10.67 7.86 -20.73
N ALA A 525 11.63 8.25 -19.90
CA ALA A 525 11.59 9.48 -19.09
C ALA A 525 12.02 10.75 -19.86
N ASN A 526 12.26 10.66 -21.17
CA ASN A 526 12.73 11.76 -22.03
C ASN A 526 14.01 12.44 -21.48
N VAL A 527 14.92 11.65 -20.92
CA VAL A 527 16.20 12.08 -20.35
C VAL A 527 17.26 12.02 -21.45
N HIS A 528 17.60 13.18 -22.03
CA HIS A 528 18.57 13.27 -23.13
C HIS A 528 19.53 14.46 -22.93
N PRO A 529 20.80 14.38 -23.36
CA PRO A 529 21.43 13.25 -24.07
C PRO A 529 21.81 12.08 -23.14
N ILE A 530 21.50 10.86 -23.57
CA ILE A 530 21.99 9.61 -22.98
C ILE A 530 23.34 9.25 -23.61
N ILE A 531 24.40 9.30 -22.83
CA ILE A 531 25.71 8.80 -23.24
C ILE A 531 25.91 7.41 -22.64
N ALA A 532 25.72 6.39 -23.48
CA ALA A 532 25.83 4.99 -23.11
C ALA A 532 27.24 4.48 -23.41
N VAL A 533 27.94 3.92 -22.42
CA VAL A 533 29.31 3.38 -22.59
C VAL A 533 29.28 1.86 -22.64
N GLY A 534 29.70 1.29 -23.76
CA GLY A 534 29.70 -0.15 -24.01
C GLY A 534 30.21 -0.50 -25.42
N SER A 535 30.74 -1.73 -25.59
CA SER A 535 31.34 -2.15 -26.88
C SER A 535 30.37 -2.15 -28.06
N GLN A 536 30.83 -2.29 -29.31
CA GLN A 536 29.95 -2.50 -30.48
C GLN A 536 28.91 -3.62 -30.29
N ARG A 537 29.20 -4.63 -29.45
CA ARG A 537 28.25 -5.73 -29.15
C ARG A 537 27.02 -5.26 -28.35
N SER A 538 27.04 -4.05 -27.82
CA SER A 538 25.89 -3.36 -27.24
C SER A 538 24.83 -2.98 -28.28
N ALA A 539 25.00 -3.26 -29.58
CA ALA A 539 24.14 -2.78 -30.67
C ALA A 539 22.62 -2.94 -30.46
N PHE A 540 22.18 -3.93 -29.67
CA PHE A 540 20.77 -4.11 -29.28
C PHE A 540 20.17 -2.94 -28.48
N ILE A 541 20.99 -2.05 -27.89
CA ILE A 541 20.54 -0.83 -27.20
C ILE A 541 20.31 0.35 -28.15
N LYS A 542 20.83 0.31 -29.39
CA LYS A 542 20.73 1.43 -30.35
C LYS A 542 19.28 1.87 -30.65
N PRO A 543 18.27 1.00 -30.71
CA PRO A 543 16.87 1.42 -30.87
C PRO A 543 16.29 2.27 -29.72
N PHE A 544 17.01 2.38 -28.59
CA PHE A 544 16.63 3.18 -27.42
C PHE A 544 17.51 4.43 -27.23
N LEU A 545 18.35 4.77 -28.22
CA LEU A 545 19.13 6.01 -28.26
C LEU A 545 18.65 6.88 -29.42
N ASP A 546 18.34 8.14 -29.15
CA ASP A 546 17.93 9.13 -30.14
C ASP A 546 19.09 10.10 -30.46
N GLU A 547 19.82 9.83 -31.53
CA GLU A 547 20.91 10.69 -32.01
C GLU A 547 20.45 12.13 -32.32
N SER A 548 19.16 12.36 -32.63
CA SER A 548 18.62 13.70 -32.89
C SER A 548 18.47 14.55 -31.62
N LYS A 549 18.24 13.89 -30.47
CA LYS A 549 18.27 14.55 -29.15
C LYS A 549 19.68 14.68 -28.58
N GLY A 550 20.64 13.95 -29.16
CA GLY A 550 22.06 14.00 -28.83
C GLY A 550 22.60 12.75 -28.11
N ASP A 551 21.83 11.66 -28.07
CA ASP A 551 22.26 10.40 -27.47
C ASP A 551 23.42 9.77 -28.26
N ALA A 552 24.29 9.01 -27.60
CA ALA A 552 25.40 8.32 -28.26
C ALA A 552 25.84 7.05 -27.52
N LEU A 553 26.32 6.07 -28.30
CA LEU A 553 27.05 4.90 -27.80
C LEU A 553 28.56 5.14 -27.92
N VAL A 554 29.25 5.26 -26.79
CA VAL A 554 30.71 5.37 -26.70
C VAL A 554 31.32 3.99 -26.50
N ASP A 555 32.14 3.55 -27.46
CA ASP A 555 32.78 2.24 -27.40
C ASP A 555 34.07 2.28 -26.59
N TYR A 556 34.00 1.84 -25.32
CA TYR A 556 35.17 1.78 -24.44
C TYR A 556 36.33 0.92 -24.99
N THR A 557 36.09 0.02 -25.94
CA THR A 557 37.13 -0.84 -26.56
C THR A 557 37.90 -0.14 -27.69
N ALA A 558 37.47 1.05 -28.12
CA ALA A 558 38.18 1.87 -29.10
C ALA A 558 39.35 2.68 -28.49
N TYR A 559 39.39 2.82 -27.16
CA TYR A 559 40.34 3.65 -26.42
C TYR A 559 41.34 2.77 -25.65
N LYS A 560 42.58 3.27 -25.48
CA LYS A 560 43.69 2.57 -24.83
C LYS A 560 43.98 3.06 -23.42
N THR A 561 43.59 4.30 -23.11
CA THR A 561 43.76 4.90 -21.79
C THR A 561 42.42 5.31 -21.19
N GLU A 562 42.40 5.50 -19.87
CA GLU A 562 41.24 6.03 -19.14
C GLU A 562 40.97 7.49 -19.56
N GLU A 563 42.03 8.26 -19.77
CA GLU A 563 41.99 9.66 -20.17
C GLU A 563 41.39 9.85 -21.57
N GLU A 564 41.72 9.00 -22.54
CA GLU A 564 41.11 8.99 -23.87
C GLU A 564 39.59 8.73 -23.80
N LEU A 565 39.16 7.77 -22.98
CA LEU A 565 37.75 7.43 -22.79
C LEU A 565 36.98 8.55 -22.06
N VAL A 566 37.59 9.14 -21.02
CA VAL A 566 37.02 10.31 -20.31
C VAL A 566 36.83 11.48 -21.26
N GLN A 567 37.82 11.78 -22.11
CA GLN A 567 37.71 12.84 -23.13
C GLN A 567 36.58 12.54 -24.12
N ALA A 568 36.51 11.32 -24.66
CA ALA A 568 35.45 10.91 -25.58
C ALA A 568 34.04 11.02 -24.99
N ILE A 569 33.85 10.67 -23.71
CA ILE A 569 32.56 10.83 -23.00
C ILE A 569 32.21 12.32 -22.85
N GLN A 570 33.17 13.17 -22.46
CA GLN A 570 32.97 14.61 -22.34
C GLN A 570 32.70 15.28 -23.70
N GLU A 571 33.35 14.85 -24.78
CA GLU A 571 33.06 15.30 -26.14
C GLU A 571 31.68 14.85 -26.63
N ALA A 572 31.26 13.62 -26.28
CA ALA A 572 29.92 13.16 -26.60
C ALA A 572 28.84 14.00 -25.90
N PHE A 573 29.02 14.40 -24.64
CA PHE A 573 28.11 15.34 -23.96
C PHE A 573 28.08 16.73 -24.62
N LYS A 574 29.23 17.28 -25.02
CA LYS A 574 29.31 18.56 -25.76
C LYS A 574 28.58 18.46 -27.10
N LYS A 575 28.83 17.40 -27.88
CA LYS A 575 28.18 17.14 -29.17
C LYS A 575 26.67 16.92 -29.02
N GLY A 576 26.24 16.21 -27.97
CA GLY A 576 24.83 16.03 -27.61
C GLY A 576 24.14 17.29 -27.11
N GLY A 577 24.85 18.43 -27.01
CA GLY A 577 24.29 19.70 -26.57
C GLY A 577 23.83 19.69 -25.11
N ALA A 578 24.59 19.03 -24.23
CA ALA A 578 24.38 19.08 -22.79
C ALA A 578 24.50 20.53 -22.26
N PRO A 579 23.68 20.96 -21.27
CA PRO A 579 23.89 22.23 -20.56
C PRO A 579 25.32 22.34 -20.03
N ASP A 580 25.94 23.51 -20.23
CA ASP A 580 27.34 23.80 -19.92
C ASP A 580 28.36 22.79 -20.50
N GLY A 581 27.96 22.00 -21.51
CA GLY A 581 28.76 20.96 -22.13
C GLY A 581 29.09 19.76 -21.21
N ARG A 582 28.38 19.59 -20.08
CA ARG A 582 28.73 18.61 -19.04
C ARG A 582 27.56 17.73 -18.61
N CYS A 583 27.88 16.64 -17.93
CA CYS A 583 26.92 15.77 -17.25
C CYS A 583 26.95 16.01 -15.73
N TRP A 584 25.82 15.72 -15.07
CA TRP A 584 25.62 15.86 -13.62
C TRP A 584 25.12 14.58 -12.93
N LYS A 585 24.66 13.59 -13.70
CA LYS A 585 24.05 12.35 -13.19
C LYS A 585 24.61 11.16 -13.96
N ALA A 586 25.12 10.15 -13.25
CA ALA A 586 25.70 8.96 -13.87
C ALA A 586 25.27 7.67 -13.17
N PHE A 587 25.13 6.60 -13.96
CA PHE A 587 24.86 5.26 -13.48
C PHE A 587 25.98 4.31 -13.93
N ASP A 588 26.73 3.75 -12.98
CA ASP A 588 27.71 2.70 -13.27
C ASP A 588 27.14 1.32 -12.94
N SER A 589 26.65 0.64 -13.98
CA SER A 589 26.11 -0.73 -13.89
C SER A 589 27.18 -1.83 -13.85
N VAL A 590 28.48 -1.47 -13.87
CA VAL A 590 29.62 -2.37 -13.68
C VAL A 590 30.15 -2.26 -12.24
N SER A 591 30.31 -1.02 -11.75
CA SER A 591 30.73 -0.70 -10.38
C SER A 591 32.08 -1.30 -9.95
N GLU A 592 33.04 -1.39 -10.86
CA GLU A 592 34.44 -1.73 -10.53
C GLU A 592 35.30 -0.48 -10.39
N ASP A 593 36.44 -0.57 -9.70
CA ASP A 593 37.22 0.59 -9.27
C ASP A 593 37.68 1.46 -10.45
N SER A 594 37.97 0.82 -11.59
CA SER A 594 38.28 1.50 -12.85
C SER A 594 37.07 2.17 -13.50
N THR A 595 35.87 1.57 -13.43
CA THR A 595 34.67 2.13 -14.05
C THR A 595 34.14 3.31 -13.23
N VAL A 596 34.11 3.20 -11.90
CA VAL A 596 33.73 4.30 -11.00
C VAL A 596 34.70 5.47 -11.12
N ARG A 597 36.02 5.21 -11.22
CA ARG A 597 37.02 6.25 -11.48
C ARG A 597 36.85 6.91 -12.86
N THR A 598 36.63 6.12 -13.91
CA THR A 598 36.33 6.65 -15.26
C THR A 598 35.09 7.55 -15.25
N VAL A 599 34.01 7.10 -14.59
CA VAL A 599 32.72 7.81 -14.55
C VAL A 599 32.81 9.10 -13.72
N THR A 600 33.47 9.08 -12.56
CA THR A 600 33.68 10.29 -11.75
C THR A 600 34.53 11.32 -12.50
N LYS A 601 35.67 10.93 -13.09
CA LYS A 601 36.46 11.80 -13.98
C LYS A 601 35.65 12.35 -15.17
N ALA A 602 34.72 11.58 -15.72
CA ALA A 602 33.90 12.01 -16.86
C ALA A 602 32.84 13.06 -16.54
N ILE A 603 32.31 13.11 -15.30
CA ILE A 603 31.29 14.09 -14.87
C ILE A 603 31.80 15.19 -13.91
N ALA A 604 33.08 15.11 -13.54
CA ALA A 604 33.77 16.02 -12.64
C ALA A 604 33.59 17.52 -13.01
N GLY A 605 33.70 18.38 -11.99
CA GLY A 605 33.55 19.82 -12.10
C GLY A 605 32.77 20.42 -10.94
N PRO A 606 32.64 21.77 -10.87
CA PRO A 606 32.09 22.47 -9.71
C PRO A 606 30.65 22.06 -9.38
N PRO A 607 30.21 22.25 -8.12
CA PRO A 607 28.79 22.14 -7.75
C PRO A 607 27.88 23.12 -8.51
N ASP A 608 26.58 22.85 -8.49
CA ASP A 608 25.55 23.73 -9.07
C ASP A 608 25.31 25.00 -8.23
N SER A 609 24.41 25.87 -8.68
CA SER A 609 24.04 27.11 -7.97
C SER A 609 23.35 26.89 -6.61
N THR A 610 23.04 25.65 -6.24
CA THR A 610 22.51 25.27 -4.93
C THR A 610 23.55 24.56 -4.05
N GLY A 611 24.77 24.36 -4.56
CA GLY A 611 25.86 23.65 -3.88
C GLY A 611 25.84 22.13 -4.06
N ARG A 612 24.95 21.57 -4.91
CA ARG A 612 24.91 20.14 -5.20
C ARG A 612 26.03 19.75 -6.17
N LYS A 613 26.80 18.73 -5.83
CA LYS A 613 27.77 18.12 -6.75
C LYS A 613 27.09 17.27 -7.84
N PRO A 614 27.81 16.93 -8.93
CA PRO A 614 27.46 15.77 -9.75
C PRO A 614 27.35 14.49 -8.91
N LYS A 615 26.44 13.59 -9.28
CA LYS A 615 26.19 12.33 -8.56
C LYS A 615 26.39 11.13 -9.48
N VAL A 616 27.14 10.13 -9.03
CA VAL A 616 27.17 8.78 -9.63
C VAL A 616 26.52 7.77 -8.68
N THR A 617 25.71 6.86 -9.22
CA THR A 617 25.18 5.72 -8.46
C THR A 617 25.76 4.39 -8.96
N ASN A 618 26.11 3.53 -8.01
CA ASN A 618 26.74 2.22 -8.20
C ASN A 618 25.81 1.10 -7.70
N ILE A 619 25.94 -0.12 -8.23
CA ILE A 619 25.17 -1.32 -7.79
C ILE A 619 25.96 -2.27 -6.89
N LEU A 620 27.26 -2.03 -6.70
CA LEU A 620 28.09 -2.73 -5.71
C LEU A 620 28.40 -1.80 -4.53
N MET A 621 28.60 -2.38 -3.34
CA MET A 621 28.86 -1.65 -2.09
C MET A 621 30.29 -1.06 -2.03
N LYS A 622 30.62 -0.18 -2.98
CA LYS A 622 31.87 0.59 -3.06
C LYS A 622 31.54 2.08 -3.05
N LYS A 623 31.87 2.76 -1.95
CA LYS A 623 31.74 4.22 -1.79
C LYS A 623 33.09 4.91 -1.97
N ASP A 624 34.11 4.40 -1.30
CA ASP A 624 35.49 4.88 -1.39
C ASP A 624 36.23 4.12 -2.51
N VAL A 625 36.67 4.83 -3.54
CA VAL A 625 37.41 4.27 -4.69
C VAL A 625 38.66 5.11 -4.96
N GLU A 626 39.82 4.47 -5.01
CA GLU A 626 41.09 5.16 -5.16
C GLU A 626 41.21 5.85 -6.54
N GLY A 627 41.56 7.14 -6.51
CA GLY A 627 41.69 7.98 -7.70
C GLY A 627 40.38 8.49 -8.30
N ALA A 628 39.22 8.21 -7.69
CA ALA A 628 37.94 8.83 -8.07
C ALA A 628 37.94 10.36 -7.79
N ASP A 629 37.16 11.11 -8.57
CA ASP A 629 37.19 12.58 -8.48
C ASP A 629 36.38 13.12 -7.28
N PRO A 630 36.99 13.90 -6.36
CA PRO A 630 36.33 14.36 -5.13
C PRO A 630 35.25 15.43 -5.36
N SER A 631 35.16 16.01 -6.57
CA SER A 631 34.06 16.90 -6.94
C SER A 631 32.74 16.17 -7.18
N VAL A 632 32.75 14.84 -7.26
CA VAL A 632 31.57 14.00 -7.51
C VAL A 632 31.16 13.27 -6.23
N ASP A 633 29.85 13.13 -5.99
CA ASP A 633 29.32 12.29 -4.92
C ASP A 633 29.01 10.88 -5.44
N ILE A 634 29.52 9.87 -4.73
CA ILE A 634 29.35 8.45 -5.03
C ILE A 634 28.28 7.88 -4.09
N VAL A 635 27.15 7.44 -4.65
CA VAL A 635 26.08 6.75 -3.92
C VAL A 635 25.95 5.30 -4.37
N VAL A 636 25.28 4.46 -3.58
CA VAL A 636 25.09 3.03 -3.86
C VAL A 636 23.60 2.74 -3.87
N SER A 637 23.07 2.37 -5.03
CA SER A 637 21.69 1.92 -5.17
C SER A 637 21.55 0.49 -4.65
N MET A 638 20.59 0.28 -3.74
CA MET A 638 20.33 -1.04 -3.16
C MET A 638 18.94 -1.51 -3.54
N VAL A 639 18.85 -2.32 -4.60
CA VAL A 639 17.54 -2.81 -5.10
C VAL A 639 16.72 -3.55 -4.03
N GLY A 640 17.34 -4.15 -3.01
CA GLY A 640 16.63 -4.74 -1.87
C GLY A 640 15.78 -3.75 -1.05
N GLN A 641 15.98 -2.44 -1.24
CA GLN A 641 15.14 -1.40 -0.65
C GLN A 641 13.67 -1.53 -1.05
N VAL A 642 13.33 -2.05 -2.25
CA VAL A 642 11.92 -2.25 -2.63
C VAL A 642 11.21 -3.33 -1.79
N HIS A 643 11.97 -4.18 -1.07
CA HIS A 643 11.48 -5.16 -0.10
C HIS A 643 11.51 -4.66 1.35
N GLU A 644 12.06 -3.47 1.62
CA GLU A 644 12.14 -2.92 2.97
C GLU A 644 10.75 -2.55 3.54
N LYS A 645 10.71 -2.34 4.86
CA LYS A 645 9.47 -2.06 5.61
C LYS A 645 8.98 -0.62 5.51
N ASP A 646 9.58 0.20 4.63
CA ASP A 646 8.99 1.49 4.26
C ASP A 646 7.95 1.29 3.14
N GLU A 647 6.74 1.80 3.37
CA GLU A 647 5.66 1.74 2.40
C GLU A 647 5.97 2.59 1.15
N ASN A 648 6.85 3.60 1.24
CA ASN A 648 7.30 4.37 0.08
C ASN A 648 8.07 3.49 -0.92
N ASN A 649 8.96 2.63 -0.43
CA ASN A 649 9.78 1.77 -1.29
C ASN A 649 8.94 0.63 -1.92
N LYS A 650 7.96 0.11 -1.17
CA LYS A 650 6.97 -0.84 -1.72
C LYS A 650 6.11 -0.18 -2.79
N LEU A 651 5.70 1.07 -2.58
CA LEU A 651 4.91 1.82 -3.57
C LEU A 651 5.72 2.07 -4.86
N LEU A 652 7.03 2.34 -4.75
CA LEU A 652 7.94 2.38 -5.90
C LEU A 652 7.89 1.04 -6.66
N GLY A 653 7.92 -0.09 -5.94
CA GLY A 653 7.70 -1.43 -6.47
C GLY A 653 6.38 -1.55 -7.25
N VAL A 654 5.23 -1.29 -6.61
CA VAL A 654 3.89 -1.40 -7.23
C VAL A 654 3.78 -0.56 -8.50
N VAL A 655 4.19 0.72 -8.43
CA VAL A 655 4.07 1.68 -9.53
C VAL A 655 4.93 1.25 -10.72
N TRP A 656 6.17 0.81 -10.47
CA TRP A 656 7.06 0.38 -11.55
C TRP A 656 6.73 -1.01 -12.10
N GLY A 657 6.25 -1.95 -11.29
CA GLY A 657 5.68 -3.21 -11.78
C GLY A 657 4.51 -2.98 -12.75
N ALA A 658 3.58 -2.09 -12.39
CA ALA A 658 2.50 -1.67 -13.29
C ALA A 658 3.03 -0.96 -14.55
N ALA A 659 4.08 -0.14 -14.43
CA ALA A 659 4.70 0.53 -15.57
C ALA A 659 5.43 -0.45 -16.51
N PHE A 660 6.09 -1.50 -15.99
CA PHE A 660 6.71 -2.56 -16.80
C PHE A 660 5.64 -3.35 -17.56
N ALA A 661 4.59 -3.83 -16.88
CA ALA A 661 3.48 -4.54 -17.50
C ALA A 661 2.77 -3.71 -18.60
N ARG A 662 2.66 -2.40 -18.38
CA ARG A 662 2.16 -1.45 -19.39
C ARG A 662 3.15 -1.28 -20.55
N GLY A 663 4.42 -1.03 -20.28
CA GLY A 663 5.43 -0.78 -21.31
C GLY A 663 5.71 -1.97 -22.22
N LEU A 664 5.61 -3.18 -21.68
CA LEU A 664 5.63 -4.44 -22.45
C LEU A 664 4.44 -4.54 -23.43
N ARG A 665 3.27 -4.03 -23.05
CA ARG A 665 2.05 -4.02 -23.87
C ARG A 665 2.06 -2.90 -24.91
N GLU A 666 2.67 -1.77 -24.60
CA GLU A 666 2.81 -0.60 -25.48
C GLU A 666 4.06 -0.64 -26.37
N GLY A 667 5.00 -1.57 -26.12
CA GLY A 667 6.21 -1.78 -26.91
C GLY A 667 7.39 -0.85 -26.62
N TRP A 668 7.23 0.17 -25.76
CA TRP A 668 8.34 1.05 -25.35
C TRP A 668 9.28 0.37 -24.33
N PHE A 669 8.81 -0.65 -23.62
CA PHE A 669 9.62 -1.49 -22.75
C PHE A 669 9.66 -2.93 -23.29
N THR A 670 10.82 -3.58 -23.19
CA THR A 670 11.10 -4.87 -23.83
C THR A 670 12.07 -5.68 -22.99
N ALA A 671 12.15 -6.99 -23.21
CA ALA A 671 13.13 -7.88 -22.58
C ALA A 671 14.60 -7.47 -22.86
N HIS A 672 15.52 -7.95 -22.02
CA HIS A 672 16.95 -8.00 -22.33
C HIS A 672 17.23 -9.25 -23.20
N PRO A 673 18.27 -9.29 -24.04
CA PRO A 673 18.62 -10.52 -24.74
C PRO A 673 18.93 -11.67 -23.76
N TYR A 674 18.73 -12.91 -24.18
CA TYR A 674 18.91 -14.07 -23.32
C TYR A 674 19.42 -15.32 -24.04
N VAL A 675 19.84 -16.31 -23.25
CA VAL A 675 20.12 -17.67 -23.66
C VAL A 675 19.41 -18.62 -22.70
N VAL A 676 18.82 -19.68 -23.25
CA VAL A 676 18.09 -20.70 -22.47
C VAL A 676 19.04 -21.85 -22.17
N GLY A 677 19.18 -22.19 -20.89
CA GLY A 677 19.92 -23.35 -20.40
C GLY A 677 19.20 -24.66 -20.70
N LYS A 678 19.91 -25.79 -20.59
CA LYS A 678 19.38 -27.14 -20.83
C LYS A 678 19.21 -27.89 -19.52
N ASN A 679 18.34 -28.90 -19.51
CA ASN A 679 18.16 -29.83 -18.37
C ASN A 679 17.57 -29.14 -17.11
N GLY A 680 16.93 -27.98 -17.29
CA GLY A 680 16.36 -27.19 -16.22
C GLY A 680 17.36 -26.88 -15.09
N LEU A 681 16.94 -27.12 -13.84
CA LEU A 681 17.72 -26.78 -12.65
C LEU A 681 19.10 -27.46 -12.59
N GLU A 682 19.31 -28.61 -13.24
CA GLU A 682 20.62 -29.27 -13.28
C GLU A 682 21.65 -28.45 -14.10
N GLY A 683 21.21 -27.82 -15.20
CA GLY A 683 22.05 -26.97 -16.05
C GLY A 683 22.31 -25.57 -15.51
N LEU A 684 21.72 -25.19 -14.36
CA LEU A 684 21.91 -23.89 -13.72
C LEU A 684 23.40 -23.60 -13.41
N SER A 685 24.18 -24.64 -13.09
CA SER A 685 25.61 -24.54 -12.83
C SER A 685 26.43 -23.95 -13.99
N ASP A 686 26.06 -24.25 -15.24
CA ASP A 686 26.75 -23.71 -16.43
C ASP A 686 26.57 -22.19 -16.53
N GLY A 687 25.34 -21.70 -16.34
CA GLY A 687 25.04 -20.26 -16.35
C GLY A 687 25.72 -19.50 -15.22
N LEU A 688 25.74 -20.08 -14.00
CA LEU A 688 26.44 -19.52 -12.84
C LEU A 688 27.96 -19.46 -13.06
N LYS A 689 28.54 -20.50 -13.65
CA LYS A 689 29.96 -20.57 -13.99
C LYS A 689 30.32 -19.56 -15.08
N ASP A 690 29.52 -19.42 -16.13
CA ASP A 690 29.74 -18.44 -17.20
C ASP A 690 29.59 -16.99 -16.72
N LEU A 691 28.73 -16.73 -15.72
CA LEU A 691 28.65 -15.46 -15.00
C LEU A 691 29.87 -15.20 -14.08
N LYS A 692 30.44 -16.24 -13.48
CA LYS A 692 31.62 -16.17 -12.60
C LYS A 692 32.94 -16.02 -13.37
N GLU A 693 33.03 -16.64 -14.53
CA GLU A 693 34.21 -16.64 -15.41
C GLU A 693 34.13 -15.59 -16.53
N GLY A 694 33.12 -14.70 -16.52
CA GLY A 694 33.01 -13.57 -17.45
C GLY A 694 32.74 -13.93 -18.92
N ARG A 695 32.19 -15.13 -19.16
CA ARG A 695 31.80 -15.59 -20.51
C ARG A 695 30.44 -15.04 -20.94
N THR A 696 29.49 -14.91 -20.02
CA THR A 696 28.17 -14.29 -20.29
C THR A 696 28.34 -12.83 -20.72
N ARG A 697 27.86 -12.47 -21.92
CA ARG A 697 28.00 -11.11 -22.48
C ARG A 697 26.71 -10.65 -23.15
N ALA A 698 26.18 -9.51 -22.70
CA ALA A 698 24.99 -8.86 -23.27
C ALA A 698 23.73 -9.75 -23.33
N GLN A 699 23.67 -10.77 -22.47
CA GLN A 699 22.59 -11.75 -22.39
C GLN A 699 22.39 -12.18 -20.94
N LYS A 700 21.16 -12.57 -20.58
CA LYS A 700 20.84 -13.28 -19.32
C LYS A 700 20.73 -14.78 -19.58
N PHE A 701 21.25 -15.63 -18.70
CA PHE A 701 21.01 -17.08 -18.76
C PHE A 701 19.70 -17.40 -18.03
N LEU A 702 18.85 -18.22 -18.65
CA LEU A 702 17.50 -18.56 -18.18
C LEU A 702 17.35 -20.06 -18.00
N THR A 703 16.67 -20.48 -16.93
CA THR A 703 16.48 -21.88 -16.58
C THR A 703 15.01 -22.27 -16.75
N VAL A 704 14.72 -23.25 -17.63
CA VAL A 704 13.36 -23.80 -17.82
C VAL A 704 13.08 -24.83 -16.74
N ILE A 705 12.22 -24.50 -15.77
CA ILE A 705 12.03 -25.35 -14.59
C ILE A 705 11.45 -26.72 -14.95
N GLY A 706 10.53 -26.75 -15.93
CA GLY A 706 9.91 -27.97 -16.45
C GLY A 706 10.84 -28.94 -17.19
N GLU A 707 12.06 -28.54 -17.55
CA GLU A 707 13.08 -29.45 -18.12
C GLU A 707 13.83 -30.26 -17.06
N THR A 708 13.67 -29.93 -15.77
CA THR A 708 14.43 -30.57 -14.68
C THR A 708 13.99 -32.03 -14.50
N PRO A 709 14.93 -33.00 -14.47
CA PRO A 709 14.60 -34.41 -14.25
C PRO A 709 13.78 -34.65 -12.98
N GLY A 710 12.54 -35.13 -13.17
CA GLY A 710 11.63 -35.48 -12.09
C GLY A 710 10.72 -34.35 -11.60
N VAL A 711 10.75 -33.16 -12.21
CA VAL A 711 9.67 -32.14 -12.07
C VAL A 711 8.36 -32.66 -12.68
N SER A 712 7.22 -32.15 -12.21
CA SER A 712 5.90 -32.54 -12.72
C SER A 712 5.38 -31.50 -13.73
N ALA A 713 5.34 -31.88 -15.01
CA ALA A 713 4.82 -31.06 -16.11
C ALA A 713 3.36 -30.66 -15.87
#